data_AF-A0A7V1MXY7-F1
#
_entry.id   AF-A0A7V1MXY7-F1
#
_cell.length_a   1.000
_cell.length_b   1.000
_cell.length_c   1.000
_cell.angle_alpha   90.00
_cell.angle_beta   90.00
_cell.angle_gamma   90.00
#
_symmetry.space_group_name_H-M   'P 1'
#
loop_
_entity.id
_entity.type
_entity.pdbx_description
1 polymer ?
#
loop_
_entity_poly.entity_id
_entity_poly.type
_entity_poly.pdbx_seq_one_letter_code
_entity_poly.pdbx_strand_id
1 'polypeptide(L)'
;MFRRFIVRNNIQGKRNRSRVMLEPLEDRRLLDSSLADVESVQIATGTDFSTSENLLYNLVDAQATLAQPGLVNSISLFTPQNTEYDLSDPSVEGGSETWFLDINSTNQSDVEDFTQGMYFFRFNFSDGHSEDMQVFFGDWDTMQPTLEKPVQAPNLTNPAHGSSGVDTQTTFTWFPVSDNNVNIIHLLVIDDTTDTDIVSEFIDPSQSSFGPVNLIENHDFSTSLTFANAQQGKDPLGGTDIDVLIGLVTAVDTNFTTSPAEQPLPDLVGEMGNSNIPDIVVPGDKLRIPVIVRNTGDAAAQGALRITLYASTDQTFDVDDVQMATIAKPKVKLAPGKSKKFKMKFTVPDNLDAGDYYAIAVIDADNTIAESNENNNTAATDDPTPLAWRFGNFSGRRNVKLSVMDSDHTKVTLMMKGEGYGDLTFDAELILSEPIPDLTLTNTGTKSVLVVKTDRGGDGEVTVGNITADNSMRGIAAKTTNLTGDLNITNGVQKAQFNNIRGSNITIGQFPQAKAAANLKFGEVRDSSMVSAMPIKSLLVNTWANRDETPDLIIAPRIDKLTSKDDFESNLELDDPEAAFSIKKLTVLGALVNMVLNASSNIGSVSVVGMANSGIYAGLSVGFTGLPVSTEDFTSQLSIKKVTINQPEKGNSFVNSFVAASSIGKITLGTVDSDNMGTPFGFASTSIKTYKHTEQGGTVSLRRLTTPGEYDENGDYLVRILDTA
;
A
#
# COMPACT_ATOMS: atom_id res chain seq x y z
N MET A 1 -11.55 -0.56 -5.75
CA MET A 1 -12.54 -0.26 -6.81
C MET A 1 -13.90 0.05 -6.18
N PHE A 2 -14.56 1.12 -6.64
CA PHE A 2 -15.86 1.64 -6.16
C PHE A 2 -17.09 0.82 -6.62
N ARG A 3 -18.13 0.94 -5.79
CA ARG A 3 -19.57 0.60 -5.85
C ARG A 3 -20.25 0.43 -7.24
N ARG A 4 -21.27 -0.45 -7.34
CA ARG A 4 -22.70 -0.09 -7.17
C ARG A 4 -23.73 -1.23 -7.44
N PHE A 5 -24.61 -1.42 -6.45
CA PHE A 5 -26.09 -1.63 -6.48
C PHE A 5 -26.70 -2.90 -7.13
N ILE A 6 -27.66 -3.51 -6.43
CA ILE A 6 -29.10 -3.34 -6.73
C ILE A 6 -30.00 -3.72 -5.53
N VAL A 7 -30.90 -2.76 -5.29
CA VAL A 7 -32.09 -2.64 -4.46
C VAL A 7 -33.12 -3.76 -4.68
N ARG A 8 -33.96 -4.05 -3.67
CA ARG A 8 -35.46 -4.10 -3.72
C ARG A 8 -36.01 -5.04 -2.66
N ASN A 9 -37.18 -4.81 -2.07
CA ASN A 9 -38.08 -3.66 -1.91
C ASN A 9 -39.12 -4.26 -0.95
N ASN A 10 -39.61 -3.47 0.00
CA ASN A 10 -40.72 -3.93 0.81
C ASN A 10 -41.97 -4.02 -0.09
N ILE A 11 -42.55 -5.21 -0.23
CA ILE A 11 -43.88 -5.40 -0.80
C ILE A 11 -44.85 -5.43 0.37
N GLN A 12 -45.54 -4.30 0.61
CA GLN A 12 -46.99 -4.25 0.44
C GLN A 12 -47.52 -2.80 0.45
N GLY A 13 -47.87 -2.32 -0.74
CA GLY A 13 -49.14 -1.64 -1.03
C GLY A 13 -49.31 -0.17 -0.63
N LYS A 14 -49.12 0.76 -1.59
CA LYS A 14 -50.22 1.35 -2.41
C LYS A 14 -49.73 2.51 -3.32
N ARG A 15 -49.73 2.21 -4.63
CA ARG A 15 -50.17 2.99 -5.83
C ARG A 15 -49.79 4.48 -6.05
N ASN A 16 -48.94 4.66 -7.07
CA ASN A 16 -49.10 5.45 -8.33
C ASN A 16 -49.54 6.94 -8.38
N ARG A 17 -48.61 7.75 -8.93
CA ARG A 17 -48.68 8.79 -10.01
C ARG A 17 -49.92 9.70 -10.14
N SER A 18 -49.70 11.02 -10.25
CA SER A 18 -49.91 11.85 -11.47
C SER A 18 -49.77 13.37 -11.23
N ARG A 19 -49.43 14.11 -12.30
CA ARG A 19 -49.10 15.54 -12.46
C ARG A 19 -50.33 16.40 -12.76
N VAL A 20 -50.42 17.64 -12.24
CA VAL A 20 -51.20 18.77 -12.83
C VAL A 20 -50.52 20.13 -12.50
N MET A 21 -50.29 20.94 -13.54
CA MET A 21 -49.88 22.37 -13.53
C MET A 21 -51.10 23.29 -13.42
N LEU A 22 -50.94 24.51 -12.89
CA LEU A 22 -51.48 25.79 -13.43
C LEU A 22 -50.92 27.01 -12.64
N GLU A 23 -50.34 27.98 -13.36
CA GLU A 23 -49.91 29.33 -12.91
C GLU A 23 -51.08 30.38 -13.03
N PRO A 24 -50.85 31.71 -12.93
CA PRO A 24 -50.67 32.57 -11.74
C PRO A 24 -51.71 33.72 -11.74
N LEU A 25 -51.64 34.70 -10.82
CA LEU A 25 -52.08 36.10 -11.06
C LEU A 25 -51.58 37.08 -9.97
N GLU A 26 -50.51 37.78 -10.34
CA GLU A 26 -50.17 39.20 -10.16
C GLU A 26 -51.04 40.18 -9.30
N ASP A 27 -50.33 40.88 -8.40
CA ASP A 27 -50.05 42.34 -8.43
C ASP A 27 -50.78 43.31 -7.44
N ARG A 28 -49.94 44.22 -6.90
CA ARG A 28 -50.17 45.61 -6.39
C ARG A 28 -50.32 45.88 -4.89
N ARG A 29 -49.28 46.46 -4.24
CA ARG A 29 -48.84 47.90 -4.16
C ARG A 29 -49.44 48.59 -2.92
N LEU A 30 -48.81 49.50 -2.17
CA LEU A 30 -47.48 50.14 -2.07
C LEU A 30 -47.51 51.07 -0.81
N LEU A 31 -46.36 51.22 -0.14
CA LEU A 31 -45.75 52.45 0.43
C LEU A 31 -46.46 53.16 1.62
N ASP A 32 -45.79 53.72 2.65
CA ASP A 32 -44.38 53.98 2.99
C ASP A 32 -44.32 54.56 4.43
N SER A 33 -43.27 54.27 5.23
CA SER A 33 -42.32 55.27 5.79
C SER A 33 -41.60 54.82 7.07
N SER A 34 -40.26 54.85 6.97
CA SER A 34 -39.17 54.99 7.96
C SER A 34 -38.56 53.75 8.65
N LEU A 35 -37.56 53.20 7.95
CA LEU A 35 -36.22 52.74 8.37
C LEU A 35 -36.12 51.68 9.48
N ALA A 36 -35.90 50.46 8.99
CA ALA A 36 -35.67 49.21 9.69
C ALA A 36 -34.24 48.68 9.39
N ASP A 37 -33.74 47.85 10.32
CA ASP A 37 -32.94 46.63 10.13
C ASP A 37 -31.69 46.62 9.22
N VAL A 38 -30.57 46.12 9.75
CA VAL A 38 -29.52 45.49 8.94
C VAL A 38 -29.43 44.03 9.35
N GLU A 39 -30.04 43.20 8.50
CA GLU A 39 -30.04 41.74 8.51
C GLU A 39 -29.23 41.23 7.30
N SER A 40 -28.50 40.12 7.48
CA SER A 40 -28.10 39.13 6.46
C SER A 40 -26.95 39.42 5.47
N VAL A 41 -26.20 38.34 5.17
CA VAL A 41 -25.50 38.10 3.88
C VAL A 41 -26.40 37.15 3.09
N GLN A 42 -26.86 37.55 1.91
CA GLN A 42 -27.71 36.74 1.03
C GLN A 42 -26.89 36.08 -0.09
N ILE A 43 -27.07 34.78 -0.29
CA ILE A 43 -26.69 34.07 -1.52
C ILE A 43 -28.00 33.78 -2.27
N ALA A 44 -28.19 34.44 -3.41
CA ALA A 44 -29.35 34.25 -4.27
C ALA A 44 -28.90 33.64 -5.61
N THR A 45 -29.37 32.44 -5.92
CA THR A 45 -29.45 31.97 -7.32
C THR A 45 -30.87 31.49 -7.59
N GLY A 46 -31.51 32.15 -8.56
CA GLY A 46 -32.94 32.16 -8.80
C GLY A 46 -33.57 30.85 -9.30
N THR A 47 -34.87 30.83 -9.07
CA THR A 47 -35.96 29.87 -9.33
C THR A 47 -36.29 29.75 -10.83
N ASP A 48 -36.86 28.66 -11.38
CA ASP A 48 -38.14 27.97 -11.08
C ASP A 48 -38.11 26.50 -11.56
N PHE A 49 -38.77 25.53 -10.91
CA PHE A 49 -40.20 25.19 -11.15
C PHE A 49 -40.92 24.57 -9.93
N SER A 50 -42.11 25.13 -9.65
CA SER A 50 -43.33 24.64 -8.95
C SER A 50 -43.51 24.78 -7.42
N THR A 51 -44.07 25.95 -7.04
CA THR A 51 -45.16 26.25 -6.06
C THR A 51 -45.05 25.71 -4.62
N SER A 52 -44.47 26.40 -3.63
CA SER A 52 -44.77 27.70 -2.96
C SER A 52 -45.71 27.62 -1.74
N GLU A 53 -45.15 27.30 -0.56
CA GLU A 53 -45.14 28.20 0.61
C GLU A 53 -43.71 28.10 1.17
N ASN A 54 -43.04 29.23 1.20
CA ASN A 54 -41.58 29.37 1.23
C ASN A 54 -41.23 30.45 2.26
N LEU A 55 -40.00 30.39 2.77
CA LEU A 55 -39.32 31.35 3.65
C LEU A 55 -39.69 31.20 5.13
N LEU A 56 -38.80 31.12 6.11
CA LEU A 56 -37.39 31.51 6.23
C LEU A 56 -36.84 30.73 7.44
N TYR A 57 -35.73 30.01 7.31
CA TYR A 57 -34.94 29.55 8.46
C TYR A 57 -33.52 30.03 8.22
N ASN A 58 -33.15 31.13 8.88
CA ASN A 58 -31.77 31.57 8.97
C ASN A 58 -31.13 30.83 10.15
N LEU A 59 -30.10 30.03 9.86
CA LEU A 59 -29.03 29.76 10.82
C LEU A 59 -27.75 30.31 10.25
N VAL A 60 -27.30 31.41 10.85
CA VAL A 60 -25.89 31.73 10.93
C VAL A 60 -25.69 32.26 12.34
N ASP A 61 -25.03 31.47 13.19
CA ASP A 61 -24.44 31.97 14.43
C ASP A 61 -22.95 31.64 14.37
N ALA A 62 -22.21 32.58 13.78
CA ALA A 62 -20.77 32.68 13.87
C ALA A 62 -20.48 33.90 14.76
N GLN A 63 -20.18 33.66 16.03
CA GLN A 63 -19.64 34.73 16.88
C GLN A 63 -18.11 34.73 16.80
N ALA A 64 -17.60 35.49 15.83
CA ALA A 64 -16.29 36.14 15.92
C ALA A 64 -16.54 37.62 16.21
N THR A 65 -16.25 38.07 17.44
CA THR A 65 -16.23 39.50 17.75
C THR A 65 -14.85 40.06 17.36
N LEU A 66 -14.70 40.40 16.08
CA LEU A 66 -13.72 41.36 15.58
C LEU A 66 -14.39 42.74 15.57
N ALA A 67 -14.08 43.57 16.55
CA ALA A 67 -14.64 44.90 16.66
C ALA A 67 -13.80 45.90 15.83
N GLN A 68 -14.17 46.10 14.56
CA GLN A 68 -14.09 47.35 13.79
C GLN A 68 -14.46 47.12 12.31
N PRO A 69 -15.35 47.95 11.70
CA PRO A 69 -15.45 48.02 10.24
C PRO A 69 -14.07 48.34 9.64
N GLY A 70 -13.67 47.63 8.59
CA GLY A 70 -12.37 47.74 7.91
C GLY A 70 -11.31 46.70 8.32
N LEU A 71 -11.67 45.65 9.08
CA LEU A 71 -10.74 44.60 9.49
C LEU A 71 -10.51 43.52 8.42
N VAL A 72 -11.49 43.24 7.56
CA VAL A 72 -11.38 42.28 6.46
C VAL A 72 -11.13 43.05 5.16
N ASN A 73 -10.01 42.78 4.49
CA ASN A 73 -9.62 43.40 3.23
C ASN A 73 -10.28 42.74 2.01
N SER A 74 -10.45 41.42 2.04
CA SER A 74 -11.13 40.67 0.98
C SER A 74 -11.63 39.32 1.50
N ILE A 75 -12.65 38.79 0.84
CA ILE A 75 -13.14 37.43 1.04
C ILE A 75 -13.12 36.69 -0.29
N SER A 76 -12.55 35.48 -0.29
CA SER A 76 -12.54 34.59 -1.46
C SER A 76 -13.30 33.32 -1.12
N LEU A 77 -14.15 32.85 -2.04
CA LEU A 77 -14.89 31.60 -1.94
C LEU A 77 -14.28 30.56 -2.87
N PHE A 78 -13.99 29.37 -2.35
CA PHE A 78 -13.60 28.20 -3.12
C PHE A 78 -14.76 27.20 -3.16
N THR A 79 -15.16 26.82 -4.37
CA THR A 79 -16.19 25.81 -4.59
C THR A 79 -15.64 24.38 -4.37
N PRO A 80 -16.49 23.34 -4.28
CA PRO A 80 -16.04 21.94 -4.19
C PRO A 80 -15.17 21.49 -5.37
N GLN A 81 -15.28 22.17 -6.52
CA GLN A 81 -14.49 21.99 -7.72
C GLN A 81 -13.15 22.75 -7.67
N ASN A 82 -12.89 23.45 -6.57
CA ASN A 82 -11.72 24.27 -6.31
C ASN A 82 -11.63 25.51 -7.21
N THR A 83 -12.77 26.03 -7.70
CA THR A 83 -12.85 27.31 -8.39
C THR A 83 -12.93 28.44 -7.36
N GLU A 84 -12.07 29.45 -7.50
CA GLU A 84 -12.02 30.62 -6.63
C GLU A 84 -12.87 31.76 -7.18
N TYR A 85 -13.67 32.37 -6.30
CA TYR A 85 -14.50 33.54 -6.58
C TYR A 85 -14.23 34.61 -5.53
N ASP A 86 -13.82 35.80 -5.96
CA ASP A 86 -13.66 36.94 -5.07
C ASP A 86 -15.02 37.62 -4.83
N LEU A 87 -15.33 37.87 -3.57
CA LEU A 87 -16.50 38.65 -3.20
C LEU A 87 -16.18 40.14 -3.42
N SER A 88 -17.16 40.87 -3.92
CA SER A 88 -17.06 42.31 -4.17
C SER A 88 -17.01 43.13 -2.87
N ASP A 89 -16.39 44.31 -2.95
CA ASP A 89 -16.22 45.25 -1.82
C ASP A 89 -17.51 45.45 -1.02
N PRO A 90 -17.44 45.46 0.32
CA PRO A 90 -18.63 45.39 1.14
C PRO A 90 -19.41 46.69 1.12
N SER A 91 -20.74 46.60 1.16
CA SER A 91 -21.55 47.74 1.54
C SER A 91 -21.54 47.90 3.06
N VAL A 92 -21.27 49.12 3.54
CA VAL A 92 -21.24 49.43 4.98
C VAL A 92 -22.55 50.12 5.39
N GLU A 93 -23.37 49.41 6.17
CA GLU A 93 -24.56 49.97 6.82
C GLU A 93 -24.63 49.49 8.27
N GLY A 94 -25.03 50.36 9.20
CA GLY A 94 -25.26 49.98 10.61
C GLY A 94 -24.04 49.54 11.43
N GLY A 95 -22.82 49.60 10.87
CA GLY A 95 -21.60 49.07 11.52
C GLY A 95 -21.28 47.62 11.15
N SER A 96 -22.03 47.03 10.21
CA SER A 96 -21.75 45.73 9.59
C SER A 96 -21.30 45.90 8.14
N GLU A 97 -20.40 45.03 7.70
CA GLU A 97 -19.95 44.91 6.31
C GLU A 97 -20.64 43.71 5.65
N THR A 98 -21.32 43.96 4.53
CA THR A 98 -21.98 42.91 3.75
C THR A 98 -21.25 42.74 2.42
N TRP A 99 -20.74 41.53 2.17
CA TRP A 99 -19.98 41.16 0.97
C TRP A 99 -20.86 40.39 -0.02
N PHE A 100 -20.70 40.65 -1.32
CA PHE A 100 -21.55 40.06 -2.36
C PHE A 100 -20.76 39.25 -3.37
N LEU A 101 -21.33 38.10 -3.76
CA LEU A 101 -20.87 37.30 -4.88
C LEU A 101 -21.88 37.39 -6.03
N ASP A 102 -21.47 38.03 -7.13
CA ASP A 102 -22.28 38.10 -8.34
C ASP A 102 -21.97 36.92 -9.27
N ILE A 103 -22.90 35.97 -9.36
CA ILE A 103 -22.81 34.84 -10.30
C ILE A 103 -23.68 35.14 -11.52
N ASN A 104 -23.09 35.07 -12.71
CA ASN A 104 -23.85 35.22 -13.94
C ASN A 104 -24.62 33.93 -14.26
N SER A 105 -25.89 33.88 -13.86
CA SER A 105 -26.78 32.73 -14.08
C SER A 105 -27.03 32.36 -15.54
N THR A 106 -26.60 33.19 -16.50
CA THR A 106 -26.68 32.89 -17.94
C THR A 106 -25.41 32.24 -18.50
N ASN A 107 -24.33 32.19 -17.71
CA ASN A 107 -23.10 31.47 -18.04
C ASN A 107 -23.13 30.07 -17.42
N GLN A 108 -23.20 29.04 -18.26
CA GLN A 108 -23.44 27.67 -17.81
C GLN A 108 -22.25 27.10 -17.00
N SER A 109 -21.02 27.55 -17.24
CA SER A 109 -19.85 27.14 -16.45
C SER A 109 -19.94 27.63 -15.00
N ASP A 110 -20.41 28.85 -14.79
CA ASP A 110 -20.43 29.49 -13.47
C ASP A 110 -21.55 28.91 -12.59
N VAL A 111 -22.55 28.25 -13.19
CA VAL A 111 -23.64 27.56 -12.48
C VAL A 111 -23.29 26.10 -12.19
N GLU A 112 -22.53 25.45 -13.10
CA GLU A 112 -22.07 24.07 -12.91
C GLU A 112 -20.98 23.94 -11.82
N ASP A 113 -20.32 25.04 -11.46
CA ASP A 113 -19.34 25.12 -10.38
C ASP A 113 -19.94 25.15 -8.97
N PHE A 114 -21.26 25.34 -8.81
CA PHE A 114 -21.93 25.38 -7.51
C PHE A 114 -22.77 24.12 -7.26
N THR A 115 -22.10 23.02 -6.90
CA THR A 115 -22.75 21.73 -6.61
C THR A 115 -22.78 21.40 -5.11
N GLN A 116 -23.40 20.28 -4.76
CA GLN A 116 -23.29 19.75 -3.39
C GLN A 116 -21.82 19.38 -3.08
N GLY A 117 -21.33 19.74 -1.90
CA GLY A 117 -19.93 19.56 -1.50
C GLY A 117 -19.49 20.54 -0.42
N MET A 118 -18.20 20.48 -0.07
CA MET A 118 -17.56 21.41 0.86
C MET A 118 -17.11 22.68 0.14
N TYR A 119 -17.53 23.83 0.65
CA TYR A 119 -17.09 25.15 0.23
C TYR A 119 -16.16 25.74 1.30
N PHE A 120 -15.19 26.54 0.85
CA PHE A 120 -14.24 27.20 1.73
C PHE A 120 -14.32 28.70 1.53
N PHE A 121 -14.48 29.46 2.61
CA PHE A 121 -14.37 30.91 2.59
C PHE A 121 -13.05 31.30 3.23
N ARG A 122 -12.20 32.02 2.49
CA ARG A 122 -10.97 32.59 3.00
C ARG A 122 -11.16 34.08 3.25
N PHE A 123 -10.99 34.48 4.50
CA PHE A 123 -11.04 35.87 4.94
C PHE A 123 -9.62 36.39 5.02
N ASN A 124 -9.31 37.48 4.32
CA ASN A 124 -8.01 38.13 4.39
C ASN A 124 -8.13 39.41 5.21
N PHE A 125 -7.39 39.52 6.30
CA PHE A 125 -7.50 40.63 7.24
C PHE A 125 -6.49 41.75 6.96
N SER A 126 -6.81 42.94 7.44
CA SER A 126 -6.07 44.20 7.21
C SER A 126 -4.65 44.22 7.78
N ASP A 127 -4.34 43.36 8.73
CA ASP A 127 -3.00 43.12 9.31
C ASP A 127 -2.20 42.03 8.55
N GLY A 128 -2.77 41.44 7.51
CA GLY A 128 -2.12 40.51 6.58
C GLY A 128 -2.25 39.02 6.91
N HIS A 129 -3.04 38.63 7.92
CA HIS A 129 -3.37 37.21 8.16
C HIS A 129 -4.61 36.76 7.37
N SER A 130 -4.79 35.44 7.22
CA SER A 130 -5.98 34.86 6.58
C SER A 130 -6.54 33.72 7.44
N GLU A 131 -7.86 33.60 7.50
CA GLU A 131 -8.57 32.47 8.13
C GLU A 131 -9.52 31.79 7.14
N ASP A 132 -9.68 30.47 7.29
CA ASP A 132 -10.53 29.65 6.42
C ASP A 132 -11.73 29.10 7.21
N MET A 133 -12.93 29.24 6.65
CA MET A 133 -14.16 28.66 7.15
C MET A 133 -14.71 27.63 6.17
N GLN A 134 -15.15 26.48 6.69
CA GLN A 134 -15.69 25.40 5.87
C GLN A 134 -17.21 25.30 6.01
N VAL A 135 -17.91 25.20 4.88
CA VAL A 135 -19.37 25.08 4.83
C VAL A 135 -19.74 23.94 3.88
N PHE A 136 -20.48 22.94 4.37
CA PHE A 136 -21.01 21.88 3.50
C PHE A 136 -22.37 22.28 2.94
N PHE A 137 -22.57 22.05 1.65
CA PHE A 137 -23.87 22.19 0.99
C PHE A 137 -24.31 20.82 0.47
N GLY A 138 -25.33 20.17 1.06
CA GLY A 138 -25.80 18.85 0.62
C GLY A 138 -26.75 18.13 1.58
N ASP A 139 -27.20 16.93 1.20
CA ASP A 139 -28.23 16.16 1.91
C ASP A 139 -27.65 15.36 3.11
N TRP A 140 -28.11 15.72 4.32
CA TRP A 140 -27.58 15.29 5.61
C TRP A 140 -27.74 13.77 5.88
N ASP A 141 -28.72 13.12 5.24
CA ASP A 141 -29.00 11.68 5.44
C ASP A 141 -27.90 10.75 4.89
N THR A 142 -26.92 11.28 4.14
CA THR A 142 -25.84 10.46 3.54
C THR A 142 -24.57 10.36 4.39
N MET A 143 -24.47 11.07 5.52
CA MET A 143 -23.36 10.95 6.48
C MET A 143 -23.88 10.87 7.92
N GLN A 144 -23.88 9.67 8.52
CA GLN A 144 -23.88 9.56 9.98
C GLN A 144 -22.44 9.41 10.49
N PRO A 145 -21.82 10.46 11.06
CA PRO A 145 -20.77 10.27 12.05
C PRO A 145 -21.45 9.92 13.38
N THR A 146 -21.20 8.73 13.90
CA THR A 146 -21.67 8.32 15.23
C THR A 146 -20.87 9.07 16.31
N LEU A 147 -21.44 10.14 16.87
CA LEU A 147 -20.99 10.67 18.17
C LEU A 147 -21.67 9.85 19.28
N GLU A 148 -20.88 9.24 20.16
CA GLU A 148 -21.38 8.43 21.28
C GLU A 148 -22.14 9.29 22.30
N LYS A 149 -23.20 8.74 22.91
CA LYS A 149 -23.98 9.40 23.96
C LYS A 149 -23.14 9.58 25.23
N PRO A 150 -23.33 10.67 26.00
CA PRO A 150 -22.66 10.89 27.28
C PRO A 150 -22.86 9.70 28.24
N VAL A 151 -21.78 9.24 28.88
CA VAL A 151 -21.73 7.97 29.62
C VAL A 151 -22.32 8.07 31.04
N GLN A 152 -22.52 9.28 31.58
CA GLN A 152 -23.17 9.49 32.89
C GLN A 152 -24.23 10.59 32.84
N ALA A 153 -25.40 10.35 33.45
CA ALA A 153 -26.40 11.38 33.72
C ALA A 153 -26.03 12.09 35.03
N PRO A 154 -25.79 13.42 35.03
CA PRO A 154 -25.49 14.15 36.25
C PRO A 154 -26.75 14.37 37.10
N ASN A 155 -26.57 14.43 38.42
CA ASN A 155 -27.65 14.68 39.39
C ASN A 155 -27.68 16.15 39.80
N LEU A 156 -28.82 16.82 39.61
CA LEU A 156 -29.07 18.15 40.19
C LEU A 156 -29.31 18.00 41.69
N THR A 157 -28.59 18.76 42.51
CA THR A 157 -28.87 18.87 43.93
C THR A 157 -29.57 20.20 44.18
N ASN A 158 -30.86 20.16 44.49
CA ASN A 158 -31.70 21.33 44.74
C ASN A 158 -32.16 21.39 46.22
N PRO A 159 -32.67 22.55 46.70
CA PRO A 159 -33.55 22.55 47.86
C PRO A 159 -34.76 21.66 47.57
N ALA A 160 -35.30 20.97 48.58
CA ALA A 160 -36.30 19.92 48.37
C ALA A 160 -37.49 20.40 47.52
N HIS A 161 -37.80 19.66 46.45
CA HIS A 161 -38.94 19.95 45.56
C HIS A 161 -40.24 20.08 46.36
N GLY A 162 -40.98 21.18 46.15
CA GLY A 162 -42.24 21.48 46.87
C GLY A 162 -42.05 21.90 48.33
N SER A 163 -40.91 22.50 48.69
CA SER A 163 -40.72 23.09 50.01
C SER A 163 -41.18 24.54 50.03
N SER A 164 -42.23 24.82 50.81
CA SER A 164 -42.65 26.19 51.10
C SER A 164 -41.68 26.84 52.10
N GLY A 165 -41.25 28.07 51.80
CA GLY A 165 -40.38 28.86 52.68
C GLY A 165 -38.88 28.77 52.38
N VAL A 166 -38.49 28.47 51.14
CA VAL A 166 -37.11 28.68 50.68
C VAL A 166 -36.81 30.18 50.63
N ASP A 167 -35.59 30.58 51.02
CA ASP A 167 -35.16 31.98 51.06
C ASP A 167 -35.32 32.64 49.68
N THR A 168 -35.57 33.96 49.65
CA THR A 168 -35.85 34.70 48.39
C THR A 168 -34.72 34.61 47.36
N GLN A 169 -33.54 34.12 47.74
CA GLN A 169 -32.43 33.77 46.86
C GLN A 169 -31.97 32.33 47.10
N THR A 170 -31.94 31.52 46.04
CA THR A 170 -31.53 30.11 46.08
C THR A 170 -30.48 29.78 45.04
N THR A 171 -29.50 28.96 45.41
CA THR A 171 -28.43 28.45 44.54
C THR A 171 -28.66 26.97 44.23
N PHE A 172 -28.53 26.58 42.97
CA PHE A 172 -28.60 25.19 42.52
C PHE A 172 -27.21 24.70 42.12
N THR A 173 -26.85 23.48 42.53
CA THR A 173 -25.51 22.90 42.28
C THR A 173 -25.60 21.58 41.53
N TRP A 174 -24.63 21.33 40.64
CA TRP A 174 -24.51 20.08 39.90
C TRP A 174 -23.04 19.66 39.78
N PHE A 175 -22.80 18.47 39.21
CA PHE A 175 -21.45 18.01 38.90
C PHE A 175 -21.09 18.39 37.46
N PRO A 176 -20.00 19.15 37.22
CA PRO A 176 -19.58 19.52 35.88
C PRO A 176 -19.30 18.27 35.03
N VAL A 177 -19.63 18.34 33.74
CA VAL A 177 -19.40 17.24 32.79
C VAL A 177 -18.09 17.52 32.06
N SER A 178 -17.14 16.58 32.13
CA SER A 178 -15.80 16.75 31.55
C SER A 178 -15.67 16.18 30.13
N ASP A 179 -16.78 15.75 29.52
CA ASP A 179 -16.75 15.32 28.13
C ASP A 179 -16.91 16.54 27.21
N ASN A 180 -16.06 16.65 26.20
CA ASN A 180 -16.09 17.75 25.22
C ASN A 180 -17.31 17.66 24.26
N ASN A 181 -18.29 16.80 24.55
CA ASN A 181 -19.45 16.60 23.69
C ASN A 181 -20.65 17.42 24.16
N VAL A 182 -20.76 17.72 25.46
CA VAL A 182 -21.78 18.61 26.02
C VAL A 182 -21.34 20.05 25.85
N ASN A 183 -22.03 20.79 24.98
CA ASN A 183 -21.68 22.18 24.70
C ASN A 183 -22.48 23.18 25.56
N ILE A 184 -23.66 22.77 26.06
CA ILE A 184 -24.62 23.66 26.74
C ILE A 184 -25.37 22.92 27.86
N ILE A 185 -25.55 23.61 28.99
CA ILE A 185 -26.43 23.20 30.09
C ILE A 185 -27.61 24.17 30.20
N HIS A 186 -28.83 23.64 30.33
CA HIS A 186 -30.03 24.40 30.68
C HIS A 186 -30.55 24.02 32.06
N LEU A 187 -30.74 25.02 32.93
CA LEU A 187 -31.57 24.89 34.13
C LEU A 187 -32.89 25.63 33.89
N LEU A 188 -34.00 24.94 34.12
CA LEU A 188 -35.33 25.51 34.13
C LEU A 188 -35.89 25.47 35.55
N VAL A 189 -36.33 26.62 36.06
CA VAL A 189 -37.01 26.76 37.35
C VAL A 189 -38.38 27.37 37.13
N ILE A 190 -39.43 26.61 37.48
CA ILE A 190 -40.83 26.99 37.31
C ILE A 190 -41.42 27.25 38.68
N ASP A 191 -42.03 28.43 38.86
CA ASP A 191 -42.92 28.72 39.99
C ASP A 191 -44.34 28.32 39.60
N ASP A 192 -44.89 27.33 40.30
CA ASP A 192 -46.13 26.62 39.93
C ASP A 192 -47.38 27.52 39.96
N THR A 193 -47.27 28.78 40.37
CA THR A 193 -48.42 29.70 40.50
C THR A 193 -48.55 30.74 39.39
N THR A 194 -47.50 31.01 38.62
CA THR A 194 -47.53 32.00 37.51
C THR A 194 -47.29 31.40 36.14
N ASP A 195 -46.86 30.12 36.06
CA ASP A 195 -46.49 29.43 34.80
C ASP A 195 -45.44 30.24 34.00
N THR A 196 -44.62 31.01 34.71
CA THR A 196 -43.53 31.81 34.16
C THR A 196 -42.21 31.19 34.57
N ASP A 197 -41.40 30.81 33.59
CA ASP A 197 -40.03 30.36 33.79
C ASP A 197 -39.20 31.51 34.38
N ILE A 198 -38.57 31.28 35.54
CA ILE A 198 -37.82 32.33 36.23
C ILE A 198 -36.37 32.41 35.73
N VAL A 199 -35.78 31.28 35.30
CA VAL A 199 -34.43 31.22 34.73
C VAL A 199 -34.36 30.11 33.68
N SER A 200 -33.91 30.45 32.48
CA SER A 200 -33.43 29.55 31.44
C SER A 200 -32.06 30.04 30.94
N GLU A 201 -31.02 29.76 31.71
CA GLU A 201 -29.67 30.28 31.45
C GLU A 201 -28.82 29.23 30.73
N PHE A 202 -28.19 29.64 29.63
CA PHE A 202 -27.19 28.86 28.91
C PHE A 202 -25.85 29.02 29.61
N ILE A 203 -25.34 27.96 30.22
CA ILE A 203 -24.09 28.03 30.99
C ILE A 203 -23.03 27.09 30.42
N ASP A 204 -21.78 27.56 30.54
CA ASP A 204 -20.57 26.79 30.30
C ASP A 204 -20.63 25.43 31.03
N PRO A 205 -20.46 24.30 30.32
CA PRO A 205 -20.52 22.96 30.89
C PRO A 205 -19.47 22.68 31.99
N SER A 206 -18.44 23.52 32.09
CA SER A 206 -17.41 23.46 33.13
C SER A 206 -17.81 24.11 34.47
N GLN A 207 -18.91 24.86 34.53
CA GLN A 207 -19.42 25.43 35.78
C GLN A 207 -20.07 24.36 36.67
N SER A 208 -20.20 24.64 37.98
CA SER A 208 -20.78 23.70 38.96
C SER A 208 -21.94 24.26 39.79
N SER A 209 -22.30 25.54 39.61
CA SER A 209 -23.39 26.19 40.35
C SER A 209 -24.01 27.35 39.56
N PHE A 210 -25.32 27.53 39.68
CA PHE A 210 -26.05 28.66 39.11
C PHE A 210 -26.07 29.79 40.15
N GLY A 211 -25.98 31.05 39.71
CA GLY A 211 -26.10 32.20 40.60
C GLY A 211 -27.41 32.19 41.41
N PRO A 212 -27.54 33.02 42.45
CA PRO A 212 -28.75 33.07 43.27
C PRO A 212 -29.97 33.44 42.41
N VAL A 213 -30.92 32.51 42.28
CA VAL A 213 -32.20 32.73 41.61
C VAL A 213 -33.17 33.36 42.60
N ASN A 214 -33.80 34.47 42.21
CA ASN A 214 -34.79 35.11 43.05
C ASN A 214 -36.12 34.35 42.94
N LEU A 215 -36.58 33.74 44.05
CA LEU A 215 -37.86 33.04 44.12
C LEU A 215 -38.87 33.91 44.89
N ILE A 216 -40.15 33.79 44.55
CA ILE A 216 -41.22 34.43 45.31
C ILE A 216 -41.37 33.71 46.65
N GLU A 217 -41.33 34.47 47.74
CA GLU A 217 -41.38 33.91 49.10
C GLU A 217 -42.67 33.12 49.36
N ASN A 218 -42.55 31.87 49.85
CA ASN A 218 -43.66 30.95 50.20
C ASN A 218 -44.44 30.31 49.03
N HIS A 219 -43.84 30.20 47.84
CA HIS A 219 -44.43 29.48 46.69
C HIS A 219 -43.71 28.16 46.39
N ASP A 220 -44.46 27.19 45.84
CA ASP A 220 -43.90 25.91 45.39
C ASP A 220 -43.24 26.08 44.02
N PHE A 221 -42.13 25.38 43.82
CA PHE A 221 -41.36 25.43 42.58
C PHE A 221 -40.96 24.02 42.13
N SER A 222 -40.76 23.87 40.82
CA SER A 222 -40.17 22.70 40.20
C SER A 222 -38.91 23.07 39.43
N THR A 223 -37.97 22.13 39.33
CA THR A 223 -36.69 22.35 38.63
C THR A 223 -36.33 21.19 37.74
N SER A 224 -35.87 21.48 36.53
CA SER A 224 -35.31 20.48 35.62
C SER A 224 -33.96 20.93 35.05
N LEU A 225 -33.05 19.98 34.87
CA LEU A 225 -31.73 20.19 34.29
C LEU A 225 -31.64 19.38 33.00
N THR A 226 -31.36 20.03 31.88
CA THR A 226 -31.26 19.39 30.55
C THR A 226 -29.92 19.72 29.91
N PHE A 227 -29.33 18.72 29.24
CA PHE A 227 -28.07 18.85 28.52
C PHE A 227 -28.34 18.71 27.02
N ALA A 228 -27.78 19.61 26.23
CA ALA A 228 -27.81 19.51 24.78
C ALA A 228 -26.36 19.47 24.26
N ASN A 229 -25.99 18.36 23.61
CA ASN A 229 -25.00 18.47 22.53
C ASN A 229 -25.71 19.27 21.45
N ALA A 230 -25.04 20.21 20.77
CA ALA A 230 -25.67 20.91 19.65
C ALA A 230 -26.18 19.87 18.61
N GLN A 231 -27.47 19.58 18.71
CA GLN A 231 -28.30 18.77 17.83
C GLN A 231 -29.50 19.67 17.63
N GLN A 232 -29.54 20.35 16.49
CA GLN A 232 -30.72 21.09 16.12
C GLN A 232 -31.87 20.10 15.89
N GLY A 233 -32.92 20.22 16.71
CA GLY A 233 -34.24 19.68 16.39
C GLY A 233 -34.65 18.40 17.13
N LYS A 234 -34.96 18.52 18.43
CA LYS A 234 -36.29 18.16 18.97
C LYS A 234 -36.36 18.44 20.47
N ASP A 235 -37.20 19.40 20.82
CA ASP A 235 -37.77 19.53 22.16
C ASP A 235 -38.56 18.24 22.53
N PRO A 236 -38.43 17.67 23.75
CA PRO A 236 -39.30 16.62 24.24
C PRO A 236 -40.68 17.09 24.74
N LEU A 237 -40.97 18.39 24.84
CA LEU A 237 -42.22 18.91 25.38
C LEU A 237 -42.96 19.73 24.31
N GLY A 238 -44.13 19.24 23.91
CA GLY A 238 -44.93 19.89 22.86
C GLY A 238 -45.56 21.20 23.36
N GLY A 239 -45.42 22.25 22.57
CA GLY A 239 -46.14 23.51 22.80
C GLY A 239 -45.75 24.56 21.77
N THR A 240 -46.73 25.32 21.31
CA THR A 240 -46.69 26.24 20.16
C THR A 240 -46.30 27.67 20.55
N ASP A 241 -45.64 28.35 19.61
CA ASP A 241 -45.53 29.80 19.41
C ASP A 241 -44.49 30.63 20.19
N ILE A 242 -44.08 31.67 19.45
CA ILE A 242 -42.85 32.47 19.44
C ILE A 242 -43.02 33.74 20.28
N ASP A 243 -41.95 34.25 20.89
CA ASP A 243 -41.59 35.68 20.79
C ASP A 243 -40.14 35.96 21.27
N VAL A 244 -39.41 36.68 20.43
CA VAL A 244 -37.99 37.07 20.55
C VAL A 244 -37.89 38.49 21.11
N LEU A 245 -36.94 38.72 22.02
CA LEU A 245 -36.51 40.07 22.42
C LEU A 245 -34.98 40.11 22.59
N ILE A 246 -34.28 40.95 21.82
CA ILE A 246 -32.82 41.16 21.94
C ILE A 246 -32.50 42.64 22.20
N GLY A 247 -31.78 42.88 23.30
CA GLY A 247 -30.65 43.83 23.39
C GLY A 247 -30.91 45.25 23.94
N LEU A 248 -30.33 45.56 25.11
CA LEU A 248 -29.23 46.56 25.27
C LEU A 248 -28.92 46.79 26.76
N VAL A 249 -27.68 46.58 27.23
CA VAL A 249 -27.11 47.39 28.35
C VAL A 249 -25.58 47.51 28.20
N THR A 250 -25.14 48.75 28.00
CA THR A 250 -23.80 49.26 28.29
C THR A 250 -23.57 49.37 29.81
N ALA A 251 -22.44 48.90 30.33
CA ALA A 251 -21.88 49.46 31.57
C ALA A 251 -20.37 49.23 31.64
N VAL A 252 -19.64 50.34 31.63
CA VAL A 252 -18.38 50.50 32.36
C VAL A 252 -18.69 50.25 33.83
N ASP A 253 -18.03 49.30 34.48
CA ASP A 253 -17.92 49.32 35.94
C ASP A 253 -16.50 49.06 36.43
N THR A 254 -16.08 50.00 37.26
CA THR A 254 -14.76 50.18 37.83
C THR A 254 -14.69 49.43 39.15
N ASN A 255 -14.27 48.16 39.17
CA ASN A 255 -13.85 47.48 40.40
C ASN A 255 -12.87 46.33 40.11
N PHE A 256 -11.57 46.66 40.09
CA PHE A 256 -10.51 45.68 40.26
C PHE A 256 -10.50 45.21 41.73
N THR A 257 -10.98 44.01 41.99
CA THR A 257 -10.59 43.23 43.16
C THR A 257 -9.95 41.94 42.66
N THR A 258 -8.73 41.70 43.13
CA THR A 258 -7.77 40.67 42.72
C THR A 258 -8.38 39.30 42.41
N SER A 259 -8.03 38.76 41.23
CA SER A 259 -8.20 37.37 40.79
C SER A 259 -8.01 36.37 41.94
N PRO A 260 -8.87 35.33 42.08
CA PRO A 260 -8.52 34.17 42.90
C PRO A 260 -7.17 33.63 42.42
N ALA A 261 -6.28 33.28 43.35
CA ALA A 261 -5.01 32.66 43.01
C ALA A 261 -5.28 31.35 42.24
N GLU A 262 -4.73 31.24 41.04
CA GLU A 262 -4.74 30.03 40.20
C GLU A 262 -4.25 28.84 41.05
N GLN A 263 -5.04 27.76 41.09
CA GLN A 263 -4.68 26.59 41.89
C GLN A 263 -3.42 25.96 41.30
N PRO A 264 -2.37 25.66 42.10
CA PRO A 264 -1.15 25.12 41.55
C PRO A 264 -1.40 23.71 40.99
N LEU A 265 -1.06 23.51 39.73
CA LEU A 265 -1.23 22.26 38.98
C LEU A 265 0.12 21.79 38.40
N PRO A 266 0.34 20.47 38.28
CA PRO A 266 1.44 19.96 37.48
C PRO A 266 1.27 20.34 36.00
N ASP A 267 2.36 20.33 35.25
CA ASP A 267 2.37 20.50 33.79
C ASP A 267 3.48 19.62 33.23
N LEU A 268 3.14 18.48 32.67
CA LEU A 268 4.07 17.51 32.14
C LEU A 268 4.34 17.85 30.68
N VAL A 269 5.62 17.83 30.34
CA VAL A 269 6.09 18.03 28.97
C VAL A 269 7.08 16.93 28.63
N GLY A 270 6.93 16.37 27.43
CA GLY A 270 7.83 15.38 26.88
C GLY A 270 9.01 16.02 26.15
N GLU A 271 10.17 15.38 26.20
CA GLU A 271 11.33 15.72 25.39
C GLU A 271 11.99 14.42 24.88
N MET A 272 12.27 14.36 23.57
CA MET A 272 13.00 13.24 22.98
C MET A 272 14.49 13.38 23.26
N GLY A 273 15.06 12.42 23.99
CA GLY A 273 16.48 12.43 24.29
C GLY A 273 17.31 11.79 23.18
N ASN A 274 18.59 12.15 23.09
CA ASN A 274 19.52 11.55 22.13
C ASN A 274 19.51 10.02 22.20
N SER A 275 19.35 9.40 21.04
CA SER A 275 19.46 7.96 20.87
C SER A 275 20.54 7.62 19.86
N ASN A 276 21.11 6.42 20.01
CA ASN A 276 22.06 5.85 19.07
C ASN A 276 21.30 4.93 18.11
N ILE A 277 20.46 5.54 17.27
CA ILE A 277 19.71 4.87 16.20
C ILE A 277 20.63 4.79 14.97
N PRO A 278 20.63 3.68 14.22
CA PRO A 278 21.36 3.63 12.96
C PRO A 278 20.80 4.60 11.92
N ASP A 279 21.66 5.14 11.04
CA ASP A 279 21.27 6.06 9.95
C ASP A 279 20.16 5.51 9.03
N ILE A 280 20.04 4.18 8.93
CA ILE A 280 18.93 3.49 8.27
C ILE A 280 18.48 2.37 9.19
N VAL A 281 17.19 2.37 9.54
CA VAL A 281 16.55 1.32 10.31
C VAL A 281 15.88 0.30 9.40
N VAL A 282 15.80 -0.94 9.87
CA VAL A 282 15.12 -2.02 9.13
C VAL A 282 14.08 -2.69 10.02
N PRO A 283 12.97 -3.20 9.47
CA PRO A 283 12.02 -4.01 10.21
C PRO A 283 12.69 -5.11 11.05
N GLY A 284 12.24 -5.29 12.29
CA GLY A 284 12.81 -6.25 13.23
C GLY A 284 14.03 -5.75 14.03
N ASP A 285 14.55 -4.56 13.75
CA ASP A 285 15.61 -3.95 14.56
C ASP A 285 15.15 -3.72 16.00
N LYS A 286 16.02 -4.05 16.96
CA LYS A 286 15.75 -3.84 18.39
C LYS A 286 16.41 -2.56 18.86
N LEU A 287 15.61 -1.50 18.97
CA LEU A 287 16.07 -0.16 19.27
C LEU A 287 15.64 0.29 20.67
N ARG A 288 16.16 1.44 21.08
CA ARG A 288 15.76 2.11 22.31
C ARG A 288 15.78 3.62 22.09
N ILE A 289 14.80 4.35 22.60
CA ILE A 289 14.77 5.81 22.58
C ILE A 289 14.48 6.32 24.00
N PRO A 290 15.28 7.25 24.55
CA PRO A 290 14.96 7.86 25.83
C PRO A 290 13.93 8.98 25.68
N VAL A 291 12.85 8.92 26.46
CA VAL A 291 11.86 10.00 26.62
C VAL A 291 12.09 10.65 27.97
N ILE A 292 12.26 11.97 28.00
CA ILE A 292 12.45 12.75 29.21
C ILE A 292 11.10 13.41 29.53
N VAL A 293 10.51 13.07 30.66
CA VAL A 293 9.28 13.70 31.15
C VAL A 293 9.68 14.75 32.17
N ARG A 294 9.31 16.00 31.95
CA ARG A 294 9.58 17.14 32.83
C ARG A 294 8.26 17.68 33.37
N ASN A 295 8.25 18.09 34.63
CA ASN A 295 7.16 18.88 35.19
C ASN A 295 7.54 20.37 35.16
N THR A 296 6.90 21.16 34.30
CA THR A 296 7.04 22.62 34.15
C THR A 296 6.05 23.42 34.99
N GLY A 297 5.08 22.74 35.61
CA GLY A 297 4.03 23.34 36.43
C GLY A 297 4.52 23.68 37.83
N ASP A 298 3.63 24.25 38.63
CA ASP A 298 3.92 24.75 39.98
C ASP A 298 3.46 23.80 41.11
N ALA A 299 2.75 22.71 40.78
CA ALA A 299 2.52 21.57 41.69
C ALA A 299 3.28 20.30 41.30
N ALA A 300 3.34 19.32 42.20
CA ALA A 300 4.05 18.07 41.98
C ALA A 300 3.18 17.03 41.26
N ALA A 301 3.58 16.60 40.05
CA ALA A 301 2.96 15.46 39.35
C ALA A 301 3.19 14.15 40.13
N GLN A 302 2.10 13.50 40.54
CA GLN A 302 2.11 12.25 41.31
C GLN A 302 1.03 11.31 40.82
N GLY A 303 1.41 10.16 40.28
CA GLY A 303 0.46 9.22 39.71
C GLY A 303 1.12 8.07 38.98
N ALA A 304 0.28 7.20 38.41
CA ALA A 304 0.71 6.36 37.30
C ALA A 304 0.68 7.24 36.04
N LEU A 305 1.64 7.05 35.16
CA LEU A 305 1.74 7.78 33.88
C LEU A 305 1.76 6.73 32.78
N ARG A 306 1.01 6.87 31.69
CA ARG A 306 1.18 6.02 30.50
C ARG A 306 2.05 6.74 29.48
N ILE A 307 3.07 6.05 28.94
CA ILE A 307 3.92 6.60 27.88
C ILE A 307 3.85 5.66 26.68
N THR A 308 3.45 6.18 25.53
CA THR A 308 3.37 5.42 24.28
C THR A 308 4.26 6.05 23.22
N LEU A 309 4.99 5.22 22.48
CA LEU A 309 5.88 5.62 21.39
C LEU A 309 5.28 5.17 20.06
N TYR A 310 5.21 6.09 19.11
CA TYR A 310 4.66 5.92 17.77
C TYR A 310 5.71 6.22 16.71
N ALA A 311 5.57 5.58 15.54
CA ALA A 311 6.25 5.95 14.31
C ALA A 311 5.27 6.76 13.46
N SER A 312 5.68 7.96 13.05
CA SER A 312 4.88 8.90 12.26
C SER A 312 5.64 9.37 11.03
N THR A 313 4.94 9.75 9.96
CA THR A 313 5.53 10.40 8.78
C THR A 313 5.75 11.90 8.98
N ASP A 314 5.20 12.49 10.05
CA ASP A 314 5.45 13.89 10.43
C ASP A 314 5.70 14.03 11.95
N GLN A 315 5.71 15.27 12.46
CA GLN A 315 5.98 15.55 13.88
C GLN A 315 4.72 15.68 14.74
N THR A 316 3.54 15.47 14.15
CA THR A 316 2.23 15.62 14.79
C THR A 316 1.67 14.25 15.14
N PHE A 317 1.08 14.11 16.32
CA PHE A 317 0.41 12.87 16.69
C PHE A 317 -0.99 12.81 16.06
N ASP A 318 -1.28 11.75 15.31
CA ASP A 318 -2.61 11.52 14.72
C ASP A 318 -3.00 10.03 14.67
N VAL A 319 -4.07 9.71 13.94
CA VAL A 319 -4.64 8.35 13.85
C VAL A 319 -3.87 7.42 12.91
N ASP A 320 -3.08 7.97 11.98
CA ASP A 320 -2.31 7.20 11.00
C ASP A 320 -0.96 6.72 11.59
N ASP A 321 -0.60 7.22 12.77
CA ASP A 321 0.60 6.84 13.51
C ASP A 321 0.61 5.40 14.02
N VAL A 322 1.74 4.71 13.81
CA VAL A 322 1.90 3.30 14.17
C VAL A 322 2.53 3.15 15.55
N GLN A 323 1.78 2.58 16.49
CA GLN A 323 2.28 2.32 17.85
C GLN A 323 3.43 1.30 17.86
N MET A 324 4.62 1.71 18.33
CA MET A 324 5.81 0.86 18.45
C MET A 324 5.97 0.22 19.83
N ALA A 325 5.71 0.98 20.92
CA ALA A 325 5.86 0.48 22.30
C ALA A 325 5.10 1.32 23.32
N THR A 326 4.75 0.70 24.45
CA THR A 326 4.08 1.36 25.59
C THR A 326 4.74 0.99 26.91
N ILE A 327 4.88 1.96 27.81
CA ILE A 327 5.11 1.73 29.24
C ILE A 327 3.82 2.16 29.97
N ALA A 328 3.02 1.17 30.38
CA ALA A 328 1.62 1.41 30.73
C ALA A 328 1.39 2.18 32.04
N LYS A 329 2.17 1.92 33.10
CA LYS A 329 1.93 2.51 34.44
C LYS A 329 3.19 2.79 35.28
N PRO A 330 4.25 3.44 34.76
CA PRO A 330 5.32 3.93 35.62
C PRO A 330 4.76 4.88 36.67
N LYS A 331 5.04 4.60 37.95
CA LYS A 331 4.80 5.56 39.03
C LYS A 331 5.78 6.72 38.91
N VAL A 332 5.23 7.94 38.91
CA VAL A 332 5.99 9.18 38.90
C VAL A 332 5.72 10.01 40.15
N LYS A 333 6.76 10.69 40.60
CA LYS A 333 6.72 11.74 41.61
C LYS A 333 7.73 12.79 41.16
N LEU A 334 7.25 13.81 40.48
CA LEU A 334 8.06 14.89 39.91
C LEU A 334 7.67 16.20 40.59
N ALA A 335 8.58 16.74 41.41
CA ALA A 335 8.42 18.11 41.91
C ALA A 335 8.53 19.12 40.76
N PRO A 336 8.01 20.36 40.93
CA PRO A 336 8.19 21.45 39.96
C PRO A 336 9.63 21.57 39.45
N GLY A 337 9.78 21.69 38.13
CA GLY A 337 11.07 21.80 37.42
C GLY A 337 11.91 20.52 37.36
N LYS A 338 11.46 19.40 37.94
CA LYS A 338 12.18 18.12 37.90
C LYS A 338 11.77 17.28 36.70
N SER A 339 12.68 16.42 36.26
CA SER A 339 12.43 15.49 35.16
C SER A 339 12.84 14.06 35.49
N LYS A 340 12.29 13.10 34.74
CA LYS A 340 12.63 11.68 34.81
C LYS A 340 12.73 11.12 33.39
N LYS A 341 13.80 10.34 33.17
CA LYS A 341 14.08 9.70 31.89
C LYS A 341 13.52 8.27 31.86
N PHE A 342 12.72 7.99 30.85
CA PHE A 342 12.18 6.66 30.52
C PHE A 342 12.87 6.12 29.29
N LYS A 343 13.20 4.83 29.28
CA LYS A 343 13.85 4.18 28.13
C LYS A 343 12.83 3.33 27.41
N MET A 344 12.30 3.83 26.30
CA MET A 344 11.41 3.08 25.42
C MET A 344 12.25 2.04 24.67
N LYS A 345 11.96 0.76 24.84
CA LYS A 345 12.58 -0.33 24.08
C LYS A 345 11.52 -0.90 23.15
N PHE A 346 11.85 -1.04 21.88
CA PHE A 346 10.91 -1.50 20.87
C PHE A 346 11.62 -2.35 19.81
N THR A 347 10.82 -3.10 19.06
CA THR A 347 11.25 -3.74 17.82
C THR A 347 10.58 -2.97 16.70
N VAL A 348 11.35 -2.55 15.68
CA VAL A 348 10.77 -1.86 14.51
C VAL A 348 9.71 -2.78 13.89
N PRO A 349 8.44 -2.32 13.79
CA PRO A 349 7.38 -3.13 13.19
C PRO A 349 7.67 -3.51 11.73
N ASP A 350 7.12 -4.63 11.29
CA ASP A 350 7.23 -5.15 9.91
C ASP A 350 6.04 -4.80 9.03
N ASN A 351 5.12 -3.96 9.53
CA ASN A 351 4.00 -3.38 8.80
C ASN A 351 4.20 -1.90 8.46
N LEU A 352 5.44 -1.39 8.58
CA LEU A 352 5.81 -0.05 8.13
C LEU A 352 6.36 -0.11 6.72
N ASP A 353 5.84 0.74 5.84
CA ASP A 353 6.37 0.92 4.49
C ASP A 353 7.75 1.59 4.54
N ALA A 354 8.55 1.42 3.48
CA ALA A 354 9.83 2.12 3.38
C ALA A 354 9.58 3.63 3.26
N GLY A 355 10.29 4.44 4.06
CA GLY A 355 10.06 5.87 4.15
C GLY A 355 10.79 6.50 5.32
N ASP A 356 10.60 7.81 5.50
CA ASP A 356 11.21 8.58 6.58
C ASP A 356 10.22 8.73 7.74
N TYR A 357 10.63 8.36 8.95
CA TYR A 357 9.75 8.34 10.12
C TYR A 357 10.30 9.16 11.29
N TYR A 358 9.44 9.97 11.91
CA TYR A 358 9.67 10.55 13.22
C TYR A 358 9.22 9.58 14.31
N ALA A 359 9.87 9.64 15.47
CA ALA A 359 9.38 8.97 16.66
C ALA A 359 8.62 9.98 17.52
N ILE A 360 7.35 9.70 17.82
CA ILE A 360 6.51 10.55 18.66
C ILE A 360 6.21 9.83 19.98
N ALA A 361 6.47 10.49 21.10
CA ALA A 361 6.09 10.02 22.42
C ALA A 361 4.88 10.81 22.92
N VAL A 362 3.80 10.11 23.25
CA VAL A 362 2.65 10.65 23.97
C VAL A 362 2.81 10.27 25.44
N ILE A 363 2.94 11.28 26.29
CA ILE A 363 3.03 11.14 27.74
C ILE A 363 1.66 11.40 28.36
N ASP A 364 1.40 10.76 29.50
CA ASP A 364 0.07 10.67 30.12
C ASP A 364 -1.09 10.38 29.16
N ALA A 365 -0.92 9.45 28.22
CA ALA A 365 -1.91 9.17 27.18
C ALA A 365 -3.32 8.77 27.69
N ASP A 366 -3.47 8.44 28.97
CA ASP A 366 -4.75 8.11 29.60
C ASP A 366 -5.36 9.31 30.38
N ASN A 367 -4.71 10.49 30.34
CA ASN A 367 -5.03 11.73 31.07
C ASN A 367 -5.38 11.48 32.55
N THR A 368 -4.43 10.86 33.27
CA THR A 368 -4.65 10.37 34.64
C THR A 368 -4.11 11.29 35.72
N ILE A 369 -3.21 12.19 35.37
CA ILE A 369 -2.71 13.26 36.22
C ILE A 369 -3.30 14.54 35.63
N ALA A 370 -4.19 15.22 36.36
CA ALA A 370 -4.73 16.49 35.89
C ALA A 370 -3.64 17.56 35.85
N GLU A 371 -3.53 18.25 34.72
CA GLU A 371 -2.46 19.19 34.42
C GLU A 371 -2.98 20.61 34.17
N SER A 372 -2.10 21.62 34.18
CA SER A 372 -2.49 22.97 33.75
C SER A 372 -2.67 23.09 32.24
N ASN A 373 -2.06 22.18 31.47
CA ASN A 373 -2.20 22.10 30.03
C ASN A 373 -2.14 20.63 29.60
N GLU A 374 -3.18 20.14 28.92
CA GLU A 374 -3.23 18.76 28.44
C GLU A 374 -2.72 18.61 27.00
N ASN A 375 -2.45 19.74 26.31
CA ASN A 375 -2.14 19.78 24.89
C ASN A 375 -0.63 19.78 24.59
N ASN A 376 0.22 19.80 25.62
CA ASN A 376 1.70 19.81 25.50
C ASN A 376 2.34 18.47 25.92
N ASN A 377 1.53 17.40 25.92
CA ASN A 377 1.90 16.05 26.33
C ASN A 377 2.48 15.17 25.19
N THR A 378 2.91 15.80 24.09
CA THR A 378 3.53 15.12 22.94
C THR A 378 4.97 15.59 22.74
N ALA A 379 5.83 14.69 22.26
CA ALA A 379 7.21 15.01 21.93
C ALA A 379 7.67 14.21 20.71
N ALA A 380 8.16 14.88 19.68
CA ALA A 380 8.68 14.28 18.45
C ALA A 380 10.21 14.39 18.37
N THR A 381 10.83 13.57 17.52
CA THR A 381 12.23 13.77 17.13
C THR A 381 12.35 14.95 16.16
N ASP A 382 13.48 15.66 16.19
CA ASP A 382 13.69 16.82 15.30
C ASP A 382 13.86 16.40 13.83
N ASP A 383 14.61 15.32 13.59
CA ASP A 383 14.88 14.77 12.26
C ASP A 383 14.19 13.41 12.10
N PRO A 384 13.69 13.08 10.88
CA PRO A 384 13.17 11.76 10.61
C PRO A 384 14.30 10.74 10.44
N THR A 385 14.00 9.48 10.72
CA THR A 385 14.90 8.34 10.50
C THR A 385 14.43 7.53 9.29
N PRO A 386 15.30 7.30 8.29
CA PRO A 386 14.97 6.45 7.15
C PRO A 386 14.75 4.98 7.53
N LEU A 387 13.61 4.43 7.17
CA LEU A 387 13.28 3.01 7.21
C LEU A 387 13.37 2.42 5.81
N ALA A 388 14.12 1.33 5.69
CA ALA A 388 14.22 0.57 4.44
C ALA A 388 14.04 -0.92 4.68
N TRP A 389 13.38 -1.60 3.75
CA TRP A 389 13.31 -3.06 3.71
C TRP A 389 14.60 -3.62 3.12
N ARG A 390 15.69 -3.49 3.89
CA ARG A 390 17.06 -3.73 3.45
C ARG A 390 17.76 -4.82 4.25
N PHE A 391 18.64 -5.59 3.59
CA PHE A 391 19.47 -6.62 4.23
C PHE A 391 20.90 -6.63 3.68
N GLY A 392 21.88 -7.09 4.46
CA GLY A 392 23.30 -7.15 4.07
C GLY A 392 24.20 -6.14 4.76
N ASN A 393 25.16 -5.58 4.01
CA ASN A 393 26.16 -4.64 4.52
C ASN A 393 25.92 -3.23 3.93
N PHE A 394 25.55 -2.28 4.76
CA PHE A 394 25.27 -0.89 4.38
C PHE A 394 25.47 0.04 5.59
N SER A 395 25.79 1.32 5.36
CA SER A 395 25.90 2.35 6.42
C SER A 395 26.67 1.89 7.67
N GLY A 396 27.81 1.22 7.49
CA GLY A 396 28.63 0.66 8.58
C GLY A 396 28.07 -0.59 9.26
N ARG A 397 26.80 -0.95 9.02
CA ARG A 397 26.15 -2.19 9.49
C ARG A 397 26.60 -3.38 8.64
N ARG A 398 26.72 -4.55 9.26
CA ARG A 398 27.14 -5.79 8.59
C ARG A 398 26.21 -6.94 8.91
N ASN A 399 25.97 -7.81 7.92
CA ASN A 399 25.15 -9.02 8.02
C ASN A 399 23.74 -8.73 8.56
N VAL A 400 23.18 -7.57 8.23
CA VAL A 400 21.78 -7.26 8.55
C VAL A 400 20.90 -8.27 7.84
N LYS A 401 19.89 -8.77 8.54
CA LYS A 401 18.92 -9.72 8.00
C LYS A 401 17.57 -9.03 7.97
N LEU A 402 16.82 -9.26 6.90
CA LEU A 402 15.42 -8.87 6.83
C LEU A 402 14.57 -10.13 7.00
N SER A 403 13.58 -10.09 7.88
CA SER A 403 12.60 -11.15 8.03
C SER A 403 11.24 -10.59 7.68
N VAL A 404 10.57 -11.23 6.74
CA VAL A 404 9.23 -10.85 6.28
C VAL A 404 8.30 -12.05 6.41
N MET A 405 7.01 -11.79 6.42
CA MET A 405 5.97 -12.82 6.40
C MET A 405 5.35 -12.83 5.01
N ASP A 406 5.33 -14.00 4.38
CA ASP A 406 4.56 -14.21 3.15
C ASP A 406 3.06 -14.24 3.48
N SER A 407 2.20 -14.08 2.46
CA SER A 407 0.74 -14.01 2.58
C SER A 407 0.12 -15.24 3.26
N ASP A 408 0.73 -16.41 3.07
CA ASP A 408 0.34 -17.68 3.68
C ASP A 408 0.94 -17.91 5.09
N HIS A 409 1.57 -16.87 5.64
CA HIS A 409 2.34 -16.85 6.88
C HIS A 409 3.65 -17.66 6.84
N THR A 410 4.18 -18.00 5.68
CA THR A 410 5.54 -18.52 5.56
C THR A 410 6.54 -17.44 5.98
N LYS A 411 7.37 -17.73 6.99
CA LYS A 411 8.42 -16.79 7.41
C LYS A 411 9.60 -16.85 6.44
N VAL A 412 9.93 -15.72 5.84
CA VAL A 412 11.05 -15.58 4.90
C VAL A 412 12.16 -14.75 5.55
N THR A 413 13.40 -15.22 5.47
CA THR A 413 14.60 -14.49 5.91
C THR A 413 15.54 -14.25 4.74
N LEU A 414 15.77 -12.98 4.44
CA LEU A 414 16.67 -12.49 3.41
C LEU A 414 18.02 -12.08 4.01
N MET A 415 19.10 -12.50 3.37
CA MET A 415 20.46 -12.22 3.82
C MET A 415 21.42 -12.05 2.64
N MET A 416 22.35 -11.11 2.76
CA MET A 416 23.55 -11.04 1.91
C MET A 416 24.76 -11.51 2.71
N LYS A 417 25.48 -12.49 2.19
CA LYS A 417 26.83 -12.84 2.67
C LYS A 417 27.87 -12.24 1.75
N GLY A 418 29.01 -11.83 2.30
CA GLY A 418 30.06 -11.19 1.50
C GLY A 418 29.84 -9.69 1.40
N GLU A 419 29.97 -9.15 0.20
CA GLU A 419 29.87 -7.72 -0.11
C GLU A 419 28.44 -7.36 -0.53
N GLY A 420 28.08 -6.08 -0.37
CA GLY A 420 26.80 -5.53 -0.82
C GLY A 420 25.61 -5.73 0.13
N TYR A 421 24.47 -5.24 -0.32
CA TYR A 421 23.17 -5.32 0.34
C TYR A 421 22.07 -5.57 -0.69
N GLY A 422 20.88 -5.93 -0.23
CA GLY A 422 19.68 -6.05 -1.05
C GLY A 422 18.53 -5.24 -0.46
N ASP A 423 17.74 -4.65 -1.34
CA ASP A 423 16.46 -4.00 -1.04
C ASP A 423 15.31 -4.87 -1.52
N LEU A 424 14.26 -4.96 -0.71
CA LEU A 424 12.98 -5.52 -1.08
C LEU A 424 12.03 -4.36 -1.40
N THR A 425 11.47 -4.34 -2.60
CA THR A 425 10.54 -3.30 -3.06
C THR A 425 9.25 -3.92 -3.52
N PHE A 426 8.13 -3.31 -3.15
CA PHE A 426 6.80 -3.71 -3.63
C PHE A 426 6.41 -2.73 -4.74
N ASP A 427 6.02 -3.24 -5.90
CA ASP A 427 5.51 -2.39 -6.97
C ASP A 427 4.14 -1.83 -6.55
N ALA A 428 4.10 -0.53 -6.24
CA ALA A 428 2.92 0.17 -5.79
C ALA A 428 1.83 0.28 -6.87
N GLU A 429 2.17 0.09 -8.16
CA GLU A 429 1.22 0.18 -9.28
C GLU A 429 0.45 -1.12 -9.52
N LEU A 430 0.94 -2.25 -9.00
CA LEU A 430 0.28 -3.54 -9.09
C LEU A 430 -0.66 -3.75 -7.91
N ILE A 431 -1.94 -3.39 -8.09
CA ILE A 431 -3.04 -3.72 -7.18
C ILE A 431 -3.36 -5.22 -7.29
N LEU A 432 -2.41 -6.07 -6.94
CA LEU A 432 -2.63 -7.50 -6.72
C LEU A 432 -3.14 -7.70 -5.30
N SER A 433 -3.93 -8.76 -5.09
CA SER A 433 -4.36 -9.16 -3.75
C SER A 433 -3.17 -9.54 -2.85
N GLU A 434 -2.02 -9.84 -3.45
CA GLU A 434 -0.74 -10.12 -2.81
C GLU A 434 0.39 -9.53 -3.67
N PRO A 435 1.03 -8.42 -3.26
CA PRO A 435 2.09 -7.80 -4.04
C PRO A 435 3.34 -8.70 -4.03
N ILE A 436 3.79 -9.11 -5.21
CA ILE A 436 5.00 -9.89 -5.38
C ILE A 436 6.20 -8.93 -5.31
N PRO A 437 7.14 -9.11 -4.36
CA PRO A 437 8.22 -8.16 -4.20
C PRO A 437 9.37 -8.39 -5.18
N ASP A 438 10.01 -7.30 -5.58
CA ASP A 438 11.25 -7.26 -6.33
C ASP A 438 12.47 -7.18 -5.39
N LEU A 439 13.60 -7.71 -5.85
CA LEU A 439 14.89 -7.65 -5.15
C LEU A 439 15.94 -6.90 -5.96
N THR A 440 16.43 -5.79 -5.41
CA THR A 440 17.56 -5.05 -5.99
C THR A 440 18.81 -5.24 -5.13
N LEU A 441 19.85 -5.86 -5.69
CA LEU A 441 21.12 -6.15 -5.03
C LEU A 441 22.18 -5.14 -5.47
N THR A 442 22.67 -4.36 -4.50
CA THR A 442 23.57 -3.22 -4.72
C THR A 442 24.95 -3.47 -4.08
N ASN A 443 25.99 -2.94 -4.72
CA ASN A 443 27.39 -3.12 -4.39
C ASN A 443 27.78 -4.61 -4.30
N THR A 444 27.25 -5.41 -5.22
CA THR A 444 27.58 -6.83 -5.30
C THR A 444 28.99 -7.06 -5.84
N GLY A 445 29.53 -8.26 -5.63
CA GLY A 445 30.85 -8.64 -6.10
C GLY A 445 31.08 -10.15 -6.08
N THR A 446 32.28 -10.56 -6.47
CA THR A 446 32.67 -11.98 -6.62
C THR A 446 32.57 -12.82 -5.34
N LYS A 447 32.31 -12.20 -4.18
CA LYS A 447 32.06 -12.86 -2.88
C LYS A 447 30.61 -12.77 -2.42
N SER A 448 29.77 -11.96 -3.07
CA SER A 448 28.38 -11.73 -2.69
C SER A 448 27.54 -12.98 -2.91
N VAL A 449 26.75 -13.34 -1.89
CA VAL A 449 25.79 -14.43 -1.95
C VAL A 449 24.46 -13.96 -1.41
N LEU A 450 23.44 -13.91 -2.27
CA LEU A 450 22.04 -13.80 -1.84
C LEU A 450 21.62 -15.14 -1.22
N VAL A 451 21.04 -15.09 -0.03
CA VAL A 451 20.45 -16.24 0.64
C VAL A 451 19.00 -15.91 0.97
N VAL A 452 18.08 -16.72 0.43
CA VAL A 452 16.67 -16.71 0.79
C VAL A 452 16.39 -17.99 1.57
N LYS A 453 15.86 -17.83 2.78
CA LYS A 453 15.52 -18.95 3.66
C LYS A 453 14.08 -18.82 4.10
N THR A 454 13.28 -19.83 3.77
CA THR A 454 11.94 -20.01 4.34
C THR A 454 12.04 -20.87 5.60
N ASP A 455 11.21 -20.58 6.60
CA ASP A 455 11.06 -21.31 7.87
C ASP A 455 9.61 -21.82 8.01
N ARG A 456 9.18 -22.20 9.23
CA ARG A 456 7.82 -22.74 9.47
C ARG A 456 6.74 -21.72 9.09
N GLY A 457 5.59 -22.23 8.67
CA GLY A 457 4.43 -21.45 8.21
C GLY A 457 4.06 -21.87 6.78
N GLY A 458 2.80 -21.66 6.39
CA GLY A 458 2.34 -21.80 5.01
C GLY A 458 2.78 -23.07 4.26
N ASP A 459 3.14 -22.88 2.99
CA ASP A 459 3.68 -23.89 2.09
C ASP A 459 5.21 -24.05 2.17
N GLY A 460 5.91 -23.14 2.86
CA GLY A 460 7.35 -23.15 3.01
C GLY A 460 8.12 -22.66 1.78
N GLU A 461 7.45 -22.04 0.82
CA GLU A 461 8.00 -21.39 -0.36
C GLU A 461 7.88 -19.86 -0.26
N VAL A 462 8.39 -19.14 -1.25
CA VAL A 462 8.19 -17.69 -1.39
C VAL A 462 8.25 -17.31 -2.84
N THR A 463 7.37 -16.40 -3.28
CA THR A 463 7.39 -15.87 -4.64
C THR A 463 8.10 -14.52 -4.68
N VAL A 464 8.99 -14.34 -5.66
CA VAL A 464 9.73 -13.09 -5.90
C VAL A 464 9.59 -12.71 -7.38
N GLY A 465 9.44 -11.41 -7.63
CA GLY A 465 9.36 -10.82 -8.95
C GLY A 465 10.75 -10.73 -9.57
N ASN A 466 11.18 -9.52 -9.91
CA ASN A 466 12.48 -9.28 -10.50
C ASN A 466 13.60 -9.44 -9.47
N ILE A 467 14.73 -9.97 -9.90
CA ILE A 467 15.98 -9.95 -9.14
C ILE A 467 17.05 -9.29 -9.98
N THR A 468 17.53 -8.13 -9.56
CA THR A 468 18.58 -7.38 -10.24
C THR A 468 19.83 -7.30 -9.38
N ALA A 469 21.01 -7.62 -9.95
CA ALA A 469 22.30 -7.42 -9.32
C ALA A 469 23.18 -6.50 -10.17
N ASP A 470 23.68 -5.44 -9.54
CA ASP A 470 24.48 -4.39 -10.18
C ASP A 470 25.88 -4.84 -10.65
N ASN A 471 26.33 -6.01 -10.21
CA ASN A 471 27.65 -6.55 -10.51
C ASN A 471 27.65 -8.08 -10.43
N SER A 472 28.84 -8.68 -10.29
CA SER A 472 29.05 -10.11 -10.24
C SER A 472 28.57 -10.69 -8.93
N MET A 473 28.16 -11.96 -8.95
CA MET A 473 27.76 -12.67 -7.74
C MET A 473 28.46 -14.02 -7.60
N ARG A 474 28.85 -14.36 -6.38
CA ARG A 474 29.30 -15.72 -6.08
C ARG A 474 28.14 -16.71 -6.12
N GLY A 475 26.97 -16.30 -5.64
CA GLY A 475 25.87 -17.23 -5.44
C GLY A 475 24.49 -16.60 -5.28
N ILE A 476 23.48 -17.28 -5.78
CA ILE A 476 22.10 -17.15 -5.31
C ILE A 476 21.70 -18.49 -4.70
N ALA A 477 21.35 -18.48 -3.42
CA ALA A 477 20.91 -19.65 -2.67
C ALA A 477 19.45 -19.46 -2.26
N ALA A 478 18.52 -19.75 -3.19
CA ALA A 478 17.10 -19.47 -3.08
C ALA A 478 16.26 -20.72 -3.39
N LYS A 479 16.62 -21.85 -2.77
CA LYS A 479 16.08 -23.20 -3.09
C LYS A 479 14.57 -23.38 -2.87
N THR A 480 13.92 -22.46 -2.15
CA THR A 480 12.49 -22.45 -1.84
C THR A 480 11.80 -21.23 -2.47
N THR A 481 12.50 -20.54 -3.38
CA THR A 481 12.01 -19.32 -4.01
C THR A 481 11.53 -19.61 -5.43
N ASN A 482 10.29 -19.22 -5.70
CA ASN A 482 9.69 -19.21 -7.02
C ASN A 482 9.98 -17.85 -7.66
N LEU A 483 10.70 -17.84 -8.78
CA LEU A 483 10.98 -16.63 -9.55
C LEU A 483 9.91 -16.45 -10.62
N THR A 484 9.21 -15.33 -10.60
CA THR A 484 8.16 -14.99 -11.57
C THR A 484 8.44 -13.70 -12.35
N GLY A 485 9.50 -12.96 -12.00
CA GLY A 485 10.03 -11.85 -12.79
C GLY A 485 11.39 -12.17 -13.38
N ASP A 486 12.06 -11.15 -13.93
CA ASP A 486 13.34 -11.32 -14.61
C ASP A 486 14.51 -11.47 -13.62
N LEU A 487 15.51 -12.27 -14.01
CA LEU A 487 16.78 -12.35 -13.29
C LEU A 487 17.86 -11.65 -14.10
N ASN A 488 18.31 -10.48 -13.63
CA ASN A 488 19.31 -9.67 -14.30
C ASN A 488 20.57 -9.53 -13.45
N ILE A 489 21.65 -10.21 -13.85
CA ILE A 489 22.95 -10.10 -13.19
C ILE A 489 23.90 -9.43 -14.19
N THR A 490 24.30 -8.19 -13.86
CA THR A 490 25.05 -7.32 -14.79
C THR A 490 26.35 -7.97 -15.27
N ASN A 491 27.07 -8.61 -14.34
CA ASN A 491 28.20 -9.48 -14.63
C ASN A 491 27.78 -10.95 -14.41
N GLY A 492 28.73 -11.87 -14.27
CA GLY A 492 28.37 -13.27 -14.12
C GLY A 492 27.90 -13.69 -12.72
N VAL A 493 27.38 -14.91 -12.66
CA VAL A 493 27.14 -15.64 -11.40
C VAL A 493 27.81 -17.02 -11.42
N GLN A 494 28.48 -17.40 -10.34
CA GLN A 494 29.10 -18.73 -10.29
C GLN A 494 28.11 -19.85 -9.91
N LYS A 495 27.10 -19.53 -9.11
CA LYS A 495 26.07 -20.47 -8.66
C LYS A 495 24.70 -19.78 -8.57
N ALA A 496 23.66 -20.37 -9.13
CA ALA A 496 22.30 -19.92 -8.87
C ALA A 496 21.40 -21.13 -8.61
N GLN A 497 20.55 -21.01 -7.59
CA GLN A 497 19.57 -22.03 -7.26
C GLN A 497 18.23 -21.39 -6.94
N PHE A 498 17.18 -21.87 -7.60
CA PHE A 498 15.77 -21.52 -7.37
C PHE A 498 14.94 -22.78 -7.13
N ASN A 499 13.73 -22.61 -6.59
CA ASN A 499 12.71 -23.65 -6.56
C ASN A 499 12.12 -23.79 -7.96
N ASN A 500 11.21 -22.92 -8.37
CA ASN A 500 10.67 -22.89 -9.73
C ASN A 500 10.96 -21.53 -10.40
N ILE A 501 10.95 -21.51 -11.72
CA ILE A 501 11.09 -20.31 -12.54
C ILE A 501 9.95 -20.30 -13.57
N ARG A 502 9.26 -19.17 -13.70
CA ARG A 502 8.12 -19.07 -14.59
C ARG A 502 8.04 -17.70 -15.25
N GLY A 503 7.90 -17.64 -16.57
CA GLY A 503 7.70 -16.38 -17.28
C GLY A 503 8.90 -15.43 -17.21
N SER A 504 10.10 -15.95 -16.94
CA SER A 504 11.28 -15.13 -16.63
C SER A 504 12.24 -15.04 -17.81
N ASN A 505 12.79 -13.85 -18.03
CA ASN A 505 14.03 -13.67 -18.80
C ASN A 505 15.23 -13.69 -17.86
N ILE A 506 16.15 -14.62 -18.09
CA ILE A 506 17.36 -14.77 -17.29
C ILE A 506 18.56 -14.21 -18.05
N THR A 507 19.12 -13.12 -17.56
CA THR A 507 20.33 -12.50 -18.12
C THR A 507 21.51 -12.65 -17.16
N ILE A 508 22.56 -13.34 -17.61
CA ILE A 508 23.81 -13.53 -16.86
C ILE A 508 24.97 -12.93 -17.65
N GLY A 509 25.56 -11.85 -17.14
CA GLY A 509 26.72 -11.22 -17.75
C GLY A 509 28.02 -12.02 -17.63
N GLN A 510 29.13 -11.39 -18.01
CA GLN A 510 30.45 -12.03 -17.97
C GLN A 510 31.02 -12.00 -16.54
N PHE A 511 31.44 -13.14 -16.00
CA PHE A 511 32.11 -13.15 -14.69
C PHE A 511 33.56 -12.64 -14.80
N PRO A 512 34.04 -11.79 -13.86
CA PRO A 512 35.38 -11.17 -13.97
C PRO A 512 36.55 -12.16 -13.96
N GLN A 513 36.41 -13.29 -13.27
CA GLN A 513 37.46 -14.31 -13.24
C GLN A 513 37.51 -15.06 -14.58
N ALA A 514 38.68 -15.05 -15.21
CA ALA A 514 38.93 -15.82 -16.43
C ALA A 514 38.55 -17.30 -16.25
N LYS A 515 37.86 -17.86 -17.25
CA LYS A 515 37.38 -19.26 -17.28
C LYS A 515 36.35 -19.62 -16.20
N ALA A 516 35.78 -18.65 -15.49
CA ALA A 516 34.63 -18.92 -14.62
C ALA A 516 33.45 -19.44 -15.46
N ALA A 517 32.68 -20.35 -14.86
CA ALA A 517 31.52 -20.96 -15.48
C ALA A 517 30.41 -21.17 -14.44
N ALA A 518 29.16 -20.95 -14.85
CA ALA A 518 28.00 -20.96 -13.97
C ALA A 518 27.57 -22.38 -13.57
N ASN A 519 27.10 -22.56 -12.34
CA ASN A 519 26.43 -23.79 -11.90
C ASN A 519 25.00 -23.44 -11.52
N LEU A 520 24.07 -23.81 -12.39
CA LEU A 520 22.66 -23.47 -12.31
C LEU A 520 21.87 -24.70 -11.90
N LYS A 521 21.00 -24.54 -10.90
CA LYS A 521 20.11 -25.59 -10.42
C LYS A 521 18.72 -25.02 -10.21
N PHE A 522 17.79 -25.39 -11.09
CA PHE A 522 16.39 -24.97 -11.01
C PHE A 522 15.51 -26.21 -10.80
N GLY A 523 14.32 -26.03 -10.26
CA GLY A 523 13.28 -27.05 -10.23
C GLY A 523 12.56 -27.06 -11.57
N GLU A 524 11.25 -26.80 -11.57
CA GLU A 524 10.50 -26.60 -12.81
C GLU A 524 10.84 -25.24 -13.41
N VAL A 525 11.18 -25.23 -14.70
CA VAL A 525 11.31 -24.01 -15.50
C VAL A 525 10.21 -24.04 -16.54
N ARG A 526 9.46 -22.94 -16.65
CA ARG A 526 8.32 -22.84 -17.55
C ARG A 526 8.29 -21.49 -18.26
N ASP A 527 8.05 -21.50 -19.56
CA ASP A 527 7.83 -20.28 -20.38
C ASP A 527 8.93 -19.25 -20.10
N SER A 528 10.19 -19.68 -20.12
CA SER A 528 11.32 -18.88 -19.67
C SER A 528 12.51 -19.04 -20.61
N SER A 529 13.21 -17.94 -20.85
CA SER A 529 14.40 -17.89 -21.71
C SER A 529 15.63 -17.40 -20.95
N MET A 530 16.82 -17.74 -21.45
CA MET A 530 18.08 -17.40 -20.79
C MET A 530 19.15 -16.96 -21.78
N VAL A 531 19.82 -15.86 -21.47
CA VAL A 531 21.03 -15.40 -22.15
C VAL A 531 22.16 -15.32 -21.14
N SER A 532 23.21 -16.12 -21.35
CA SER A 532 24.41 -16.12 -20.51
C SER A 532 25.63 -15.75 -21.33
N ALA A 533 26.27 -14.62 -21.03
CA ALA A 533 27.53 -14.21 -21.65
C ALA A 533 28.73 -15.07 -21.19
N MET A 534 28.59 -15.79 -20.08
CA MET A 534 29.63 -16.71 -19.57
C MET A 534 29.28 -18.19 -19.83
N PRO A 535 30.27 -19.10 -19.91
CA PRO A 535 30.01 -20.54 -20.03
C PRO A 535 29.21 -21.10 -18.86
N ILE A 536 28.42 -22.14 -19.10
CA ILE A 536 27.67 -22.86 -18.06
C ILE A 536 28.36 -24.20 -17.81
N LYS A 537 28.85 -24.43 -16.60
CA LYS A 537 29.46 -25.70 -16.21
C LYS A 537 28.42 -26.79 -15.98
N SER A 538 27.30 -26.44 -15.37
CA SER A 538 26.21 -27.37 -15.08
C SER A 538 24.89 -26.63 -15.10
N LEU A 539 23.95 -27.07 -15.91
CA LEU A 539 22.53 -26.72 -15.83
C LEU A 539 21.77 -27.96 -15.41
N LEU A 540 21.16 -27.93 -14.23
CA LEU A 540 20.30 -28.99 -13.70
C LEU A 540 18.90 -28.42 -13.53
N VAL A 541 17.92 -29.01 -14.21
CA VAL A 541 16.50 -28.69 -14.05
C VAL A 541 15.71 -29.95 -13.71
N ASN A 542 14.55 -29.79 -13.07
CA ASN A 542 13.60 -30.91 -12.98
C ASN A 542 12.96 -31.13 -14.35
N THR A 543 12.46 -30.07 -14.96
CA THR A 543 11.91 -30.02 -16.32
C THR A 543 12.10 -28.62 -16.88
N TRP A 544 12.08 -28.49 -18.21
CA TRP A 544 11.96 -27.19 -18.89
C TRP A 544 10.81 -27.31 -19.89
N ALA A 545 9.67 -26.71 -19.55
CA ALA A 545 8.43 -26.86 -20.29
C ALA A 545 8.06 -25.57 -21.02
N ASN A 546 7.78 -25.68 -22.31
CA ASN A 546 7.21 -24.59 -23.08
C ASN A 546 5.69 -24.81 -23.17
N ARG A 547 4.90 -23.89 -22.63
CA ARG A 547 3.44 -23.97 -22.55
C ARG A 547 2.76 -22.87 -23.35
N ASP A 548 3.52 -22.04 -24.06
CA ASP A 548 2.99 -21.05 -24.98
C ASP A 548 3.54 -21.25 -26.41
N GLU A 549 3.21 -20.33 -27.31
CA GLU A 549 3.60 -20.42 -28.72
C GLU A 549 5.02 -19.89 -28.98
N THR A 550 5.63 -19.21 -28.01
CA THR A 550 6.96 -18.62 -28.10
C THR A 550 7.99 -19.68 -27.70
N PRO A 551 8.89 -20.10 -28.59
CA PRO A 551 9.90 -21.06 -28.22
C PRO A 551 10.84 -20.50 -27.16
N ASP A 552 10.94 -21.19 -26.02
CA ASP A 552 11.98 -20.95 -25.03
C ASP A 552 13.37 -21.09 -25.67
N LEU A 553 14.28 -20.19 -25.31
CA LEU A 553 15.64 -20.17 -25.85
C LEU A 553 16.69 -19.98 -24.76
N ILE A 554 17.71 -20.83 -24.79
CA ILE A 554 18.94 -20.68 -24.01
C ILE A 554 20.10 -20.35 -24.95
N ILE A 555 20.68 -19.17 -24.78
CA ILE A 555 21.90 -18.71 -25.44
C ILE A 555 23.05 -18.73 -24.43
N ALA A 556 24.14 -19.41 -24.77
CA ALA A 556 25.38 -19.39 -23.98
C ALA A 556 26.59 -19.74 -24.85
N PRO A 557 27.84 -19.39 -24.46
CA PRO A 557 29.01 -19.85 -25.20
C PRO A 557 29.09 -21.38 -25.28
N ARG A 558 28.91 -22.05 -24.14
CA ARG A 558 28.85 -23.52 -24.07
C ARG A 558 28.21 -23.99 -22.77
N ILE A 559 27.75 -25.24 -22.76
CA ILE A 559 27.25 -25.95 -21.58
C ILE A 559 28.04 -27.24 -21.37
N ASP A 560 28.88 -27.33 -20.33
CA ASP A 560 29.65 -28.56 -20.10
C ASP A 560 28.74 -29.74 -19.73
N LYS A 561 27.66 -29.49 -18.98
CA LYS A 561 26.69 -30.50 -18.58
C LYS A 561 25.28 -29.92 -18.46
N LEU A 562 24.34 -30.44 -19.26
CA LEU A 562 22.90 -30.21 -19.08
C LEU A 562 22.26 -31.49 -18.56
N THR A 563 21.42 -31.37 -17.53
CA THR A 563 20.60 -32.46 -17.02
C THR A 563 19.17 -32.00 -16.77
N SER A 564 18.22 -32.57 -17.50
CA SER A 564 16.78 -32.51 -17.16
C SER A 564 16.35 -33.83 -16.55
N LYS A 565 15.57 -33.80 -15.47
CA LYS A 565 15.04 -35.02 -14.82
C LYS A 565 13.74 -35.51 -15.47
N ASP A 566 13.18 -34.72 -16.36
CA ASP A 566 11.99 -34.99 -17.13
C ASP A 566 12.20 -34.46 -18.55
N ASP A 567 11.13 -34.20 -19.28
CA ASP A 567 11.18 -33.59 -20.61
C ASP A 567 11.94 -32.25 -20.63
N PHE A 568 12.42 -31.89 -21.82
CA PHE A 568 13.14 -30.64 -22.05
C PHE A 568 12.73 -30.04 -23.41
N GLU A 569 12.14 -28.85 -23.35
CA GLU A 569 11.44 -28.21 -24.48
C GLU A 569 12.07 -26.89 -24.94
N SER A 570 13.20 -26.48 -24.36
CA SER A 570 13.89 -25.24 -24.74
C SER A 570 14.88 -25.44 -25.89
N ASN A 571 14.91 -24.50 -26.81
CA ASN A 571 15.98 -24.38 -27.81
C ASN A 571 17.31 -24.04 -27.13
N LEU A 572 18.40 -24.48 -27.76
CA LEU A 572 19.78 -24.25 -27.31
C LEU A 572 20.59 -23.66 -28.47
N GLU A 573 21.14 -22.47 -28.27
CA GLU A 573 22.10 -21.84 -29.17
C GLU A 573 23.45 -21.66 -28.46
N LEU A 574 24.42 -22.50 -28.86
CA LEU A 574 25.69 -22.64 -28.15
C LEU A 574 26.88 -22.22 -29.01
N ASP A 575 27.36 -21.00 -28.77
CA ASP A 575 28.37 -20.35 -29.60
C ASP A 575 29.74 -20.11 -28.91
N ASP A 576 30.63 -21.09 -29.05
CA ASP A 576 32.05 -21.02 -28.64
C ASP A 576 32.85 -21.95 -29.57
N PRO A 577 33.24 -21.48 -30.78
CA PRO A 577 33.91 -22.32 -31.76
C PRO A 577 35.31 -22.77 -31.30
N GLU A 578 35.90 -22.05 -30.36
CA GLU A 578 37.20 -22.37 -29.73
C GLU A 578 37.06 -23.46 -28.65
N ALA A 579 35.85 -23.73 -28.17
CA ALA A 579 35.62 -24.81 -27.22
C ALA A 579 35.84 -26.18 -27.87
N ALA A 580 36.32 -27.13 -27.06
CA ALA A 580 36.32 -28.53 -27.49
C ALA A 580 34.90 -29.05 -27.75
N PHE A 581 33.92 -28.53 -27.00
CA PHE A 581 32.51 -28.89 -27.13
C PHE A 581 31.58 -27.71 -26.78
N SER A 582 30.56 -27.46 -27.62
CA SER A 582 29.44 -26.57 -27.30
C SER A 582 28.60 -27.17 -26.19
N ILE A 583 28.38 -28.49 -26.25
CA ILE A 583 27.83 -29.26 -25.13
C ILE A 583 28.58 -30.56 -24.92
N LYS A 584 29.24 -30.70 -23.77
CA LYS A 584 30.04 -31.91 -23.48
C LYS A 584 29.17 -33.08 -23.03
N LYS A 585 28.08 -32.83 -22.30
CA LYS A 585 27.13 -33.86 -21.91
C LYS A 585 25.71 -33.31 -21.79
N LEU A 586 24.80 -33.80 -22.63
CA LEU A 586 23.36 -33.62 -22.51
C LEU A 586 22.73 -34.89 -21.94
N THR A 587 21.95 -34.77 -20.88
CA THR A 587 21.20 -35.89 -20.28
C THR A 587 19.78 -35.44 -20.00
N VAL A 588 18.80 -36.13 -20.57
CA VAL A 588 17.38 -35.87 -20.31
C VAL A 588 16.76 -37.20 -19.92
N LEU A 589 16.19 -37.27 -18.72
CA LEU A 589 15.57 -38.50 -18.24
C LEU A 589 14.16 -38.71 -18.82
N GLY A 590 13.55 -37.65 -19.39
CA GLY A 590 12.42 -37.74 -20.30
C GLY A 590 12.85 -37.60 -21.78
N ALA A 591 12.02 -36.91 -22.56
CA ALA A 591 12.19 -36.63 -23.97
C ALA A 591 12.71 -35.22 -24.25
N LEU A 592 13.41 -35.05 -25.38
CA LEU A 592 13.49 -33.75 -26.04
C LEU A 592 12.23 -33.58 -26.86
N VAL A 593 11.55 -32.45 -26.71
CA VAL A 593 10.27 -32.19 -27.39
C VAL A 593 10.31 -30.79 -27.99
N ASN A 594 9.97 -30.67 -29.28
CA ASN A 594 9.86 -29.38 -29.99
C ASN A 594 11.07 -28.45 -29.87
N MET A 595 12.28 -29.01 -29.70
CA MET A 595 13.47 -28.22 -29.39
C MET A 595 14.57 -28.38 -30.44
N VAL A 596 15.34 -27.32 -30.69
CA VAL A 596 16.51 -27.30 -31.58
C VAL A 596 17.79 -26.94 -30.82
N LEU A 597 18.82 -27.79 -30.95
CA LEU A 597 20.17 -27.56 -30.44
C LEU A 597 21.09 -27.23 -31.61
N ASN A 598 21.58 -25.99 -31.65
CA ASN A 598 22.60 -25.51 -32.58
C ASN A 598 23.94 -25.36 -31.85
N ALA A 599 24.97 -26.05 -32.35
CA ALA A 599 26.32 -26.06 -31.76
C ALA A 599 27.38 -25.57 -32.76
N SER A 600 28.15 -24.54 -32.36
CA SER A 600 29.30 -24.03 -33.14
C SER A 600 30.64 -24.74 -32.90
N SER A 601 30.69 -25.66 -31.93
CA SER A 601 31.78 -26.64 -31.77
C SER A 601 31.22 -28.05 -31.52
N ASN A 602 32.08 -29.04 -31.25
CA ASN A 602 31.63 -30.44 -31.19
C ASN A 602 30.55 -30.67 -30.13
N ILE A 603 29.76 -31.73 -30.32
CA ILE A 603 28.85 -32.25 -29.30
C ILE A 603 29.45 -33.51 -28.71
N GLY A 604 29.47 -33.58 -27.38
CA GLY A 604 29.95 -34.73 -26.63
C GLY A 604 28.93 -35.88 -26.64
N SER A 605 28.42 -36.22 -25.46
CA SER A 605 27.41 -37.28 -25.33
C SER A 605 26.01 -36.71 -25.15
N VAL A 606 25.07 -37.16 -25.97
CA VAL A 606 23.63 -36.99 -25.80
C VAL A 606 23.03 -38.30 -25.30
N SER A 607 22.26 -38.24 -24.21
CA SER A 607 21.57 -39.39 -23.63
C SER A 607 20.17 -38.99 -23.19
N VAL A 608 19.16 -39.45 -23.91
CA VAL A 608 17.75 -39.09 -23.68
C VAL A 608 16.87 -40.33 -23.65
N VAL A 609 15.64 -40.24 -23.12
CA VAL A 609 14.66 -41.35 -23.19
C VAL A 609 13.79 -41.23 -24.44
N GLY A 610 13.51 -40.02 -24.90
CA GLY A 610 12.78 -39.79 -26.15
C GLY A 610 13.30 -38.58 -26.93
N MET A 611 12.96 -38.53 -28.20
CA MET A 611 13.09 -37.35 -29.06
C MET A 611 11.86 -37.26 -29.96
N ALA A 612 11.14 -36.14 -29.85
CA ALA A 612 9.96 -35.85 -30.66
C ALA A 612 10.06 -34.43 -31.24
N ASN A 613 9.85 -34.28 -32.55
CA ASN A 613 9.86 -32.98 -33.23
C ASN A 613 11.10 -32.12 -32.91
N SER A 614 12.26 -32.76 -32.73
CA SER A 614 13.45 -32.11 -32.19
C SER A 614 14.65 -32.20 -33.14
N GLY A 615 15.52 -31.20 -33.09
CA GLY A 615 16.73 -31.11 -33.90
C GLY A 615 18.01 -31.04 -33.06
N ILE A 616 19.03 -31.82 -33.43
CA ILE A 616 20.39 -31.71 -32.88
C ILE A 616 21.36 -31.51 -34.03
N TYR A 617 21.96 -30.33 -34.10
CA TYR A 617 22.81 -29.91 -35.21
C TYR A 617 24.18 -29.47 -34.70
N ALA A 618 25.24 -30.10 -35.22
CA ALA A 618 26.61 -29.65 -35.03
C ALA A 618 27.20 -29.23 -36.39
N GLY A 619 27.51 -27.94 -36.53
CA GLY A 619 28.19 -27.40 -37.71
C GLY A 619 27.25 -26.93 -38.83
N LEU A 620 25.96 -26.81 -38.56
CA LEU A 620 24.98 -26.17 -39.46
C LEU A 620 24.68 -24.74 -39.03
N SER A 621 24.16 -23.92 -39.94
CA SER A 621 23.75 -22.55 -39.63
C SER A 621 22.62 -22.52 -38.60
N VAL A 622 22.62 -21.50 -37.74
CA VAL A 622 21.48 -21.22 -36.84
C VAL A 622 20.20 -21.05 -37.69
N GLY A 623 19.10 -21.65 -37.24
CA GLY A 623 17.82 -21.66 -37.95
C GLY A 623 17.67 -22.74 -39.02
N PHE A 624 18.68 -23.60 -39.23
CA PHE A 624 18.52 -24.78 -40.08
C PHE A 624 17.43 -25.72 -39.51
N THR A 625 16.58 -26.23 -40.39
CA THR A 625 15.51 -27.17 -40.05
C THR A 625 15.52 -28.37 -40.99
N GLY A 626 15.40 -29.57 -40.43
CA GLY A 626 15.22 -30.79 -41.19
C GLY A 626 16.47 -31.65 -41.29
N LEU A 627 16.52 -32.50 -42.32
CA LEU A 627 17.61 -33.44 -42.54
C LEU A 627 18.52 -32.95 -43.68
N PRO A 628 19.82 -32.69 -43.44
CA PRO A 628 20.76 -32.28 -44.48
C PRO A 628 20.77 -33.22 -45.68
N VAL A 629 20.86 -32.66 -46.88
CA VAL A 629 20.87 -33.37 -48.17
C VAL A 629 22.21 -33.26 -48.89
N SER A 630 23.05 -32.29 -48.51
CA SER A 630 24.39 -32.11 -49.07
C SER A 630 25.42 -31.80 -48.00
N THR A 631 26.71 -31.98 -48.32
CA THR A 631 27.80 -31.53 -47.45
C THR A 631 27.94 -30.01 -47.39
N GLU A 632 27.38 -29.27 -48.36
CA GLU A 632 27.35 -27.81 -48.38
C GLU A 632 26.44 -27.23 -47.28
N ASP A 633 25.52 -28.03 -46.74
CA ASP A 633 24.67 -27.64 -45.60
C ASP A 633 25.50 -27.45 -44.30
N PHE A 634 26.72 -28.02 -44.24
CA PHE A 634 27.63 -27.87 -43.10
C PHE A 634 28.54 -26.66 -43.28
N THR A 635 28.30 -25.63 -42.47
CA THR A 635 29.19 -24.47 -42.30
C THR A 635 30.51 -24.80 -41.62
N SER A 636 30.58 -25.91 -40.87
CA SER A 636 31.79 -26.35 -40.16
C SER A 636 31.84 -27.86 -39.99
N GLN A 637 33.04 -28.43 -40.08
CA GLN A 637 33.27 -29.88 -39.96
C GLN A 637 33.31 -30.31 -38.49
N LEU A 638 32.13 -30.51 -37.89
CA LEU A 638 31.98 -30.82 -36.46
C LEU A 638 31.50 -32.25 -36.22
N SER A 639 31.71 -32.73 -35.00
CA SER A 639 31.38 -34.11 -34.62
C SER A 639 30.40 -34.20 -33.45
N ILE A 640 29.58 -35.26 -33.47
CA ILE A 640 28.84 -35.74 -32.30
C ILE A 640 29.52 -37.03 -31.81
N LYS A 641 30.05 -37.04 -30.58
CA LYS A 641 30.78 -38.21 -30.05
C LYS A 641 29.86 -39.40 -29.84
N LYS A 642 28.69 -39.20 -29.23
CA LYS A 642 27.73 -40.27 -28.92
C LYS A 642 26.31 -39.74 -28.79
N VAL A 643 25.35 -40.41 -29.42
CA VAL A 643 23.91 -40.23 -29.23
C VAL A 643 23.33 -41.53 -28.69
N THR A 644 22.52 -41.43 -27.64
CA THR A 644 21.76 -42.54 -27.08
C THR A 644 20.36 -42.05 -26.79
N ILE A 645 19.41 -42.60 -27.54
CA ILE A 645 17.98 -42.41 -27.34
C ILE A 645 17.49 -43.76 -26.84
N ASN A 646 17.17 -43.83 -25.54
CA ASN A 646 16.79 -45.08 -24.88
C ASN A 646 15.35 -45.46 -25.21
N GLN A 647 14.92 -46.67 -24.85
CA GLN A 647 13.53 -47.08 -25.00
C GLN A 647 12.68 -46.53 -23.84
N PRO A 648 11.59 -45.78 -24.09
CA PRO A 648 10.61 -45.45 -23.05
C PRO A 648 9.79 -46.69 -22.66
N GLU A 649 9.16 -46.66 -21.48
CA GLU A 649 8.29 -47.77 -21.03
C GLU A 649 7.11 -48.04 -21.98
N LYS A 650 6.63 -46.99 -22.65
CA LYS A 650 5.55 -47.03 -23.64
C LYS A 650 5.84 -46.04 -24.77
N GLY A 651 5.40 -46.38 -25.98
CA GLY A 651 5.54 -45.54 -27.16
C GLY A 651 6.88 -45.68 -27.88
N ASN A 652 7.06 -44.85 -28.90
CA ASN A 652 8.28 -44.78 -29.70
C ASN A 652 9.31 -43.85 -29.06
N SER A 653 10.58 -44.21 -29.16
CA SER A 653 11.69 -43.41 -28.61
C SER A 653 12.08 -42.23 -29.51
N PHE A 654 11.76 -42.31 -30.80
CA PHE A 654 12.22 -41.34 -31.79
C PHE A 654 11.13 -41.09 -32.83
N VAL A 655 10.71 -39.83 -32.95
CA VAL A 655 9.56 -39.39 -33.76
C VAL A 655 9.91 -38.06 -34.42
N ASN A 656 9.77 -37.95 -35.74
CA ASN A 656 9.94 -36.70 -36.51
C ASN A 656 11.13 -35.83 -36.04
N SER A 657 12.29 -36.43 -35.87
CA SER A 657 13.44 -35.77 -35.24
C SER A 657 14.69 -35.89 -36.11
N PHE A 658 15.59 -34.93 -35.94
CA PHE A 658 16.78 -34.77 -36.78
C PHE A 658 18.04 -34.74 -35.95
N VAL A 659 19.05 -35.50 -36.36
CA VAL A 659 20.38 -35.46 -35.76
C VAL A 659 21.42 -35.39 -36.87
N ALA A 660 22.17 -34.29 -36.94
CA ALA A 660 23.18 -34.10 -37.96
C ALA A 660 24.50 -33.52 -37.44
N ALA A 661 25.58 -34.08 -37.95
CA ALA A 661 26.95 -33.61 -37.77
C ALA A 661 27.82 -34.18 -38.89
N SER A 662 28.92 -33.51 -39.25
CA SER A 662 29.83 -34.04 -40.28
C SER A 662 30.34 -35.43 -39.92
N SER A 663 30.60 -35.72 -38.63
CA SER A 663 30.85 -37.09 -38.19
C SER A 663 30.13 -37.47 -36.89
N ILE A 664 29.58 -38.69 -36.84
CA ILE A 664 28.93 -39.24 -35.65
C ILE A 664 29.66 -40.49 -35.17
N GLY A 665 30.07 -40.50 -33.90
CA GLY A 665 30.78 -41.64 -33.32
C GLY A 665 29.88 -42.86 -33.12
N LYS A 666 28.98 -42.79 -32.14
CA LYS A 666 28.08 -43.90 -31.81
C LYS A 666 26.64 -43.43 -31.72
N ILE A 667 25.75 -44.12 -32.41
CA ILE A 667 24.30 -43.99 -32.26
C ILE A 667 23.77 -45.27 -31.61
N THR A 668 22.87 -45.10 -30.67
CA THR A 668 22.06 -46.16 -30.08
C THR A 668 20.65 -45.63 -29.95
N LEU A 669 19.70 -46.33 -30.58
CA LEU A 669 18.32 -45.89 -30.76
C LEU A 669 17.37 -46.99 -30.26
N GLY A 670 16.34 -46.60 -29.50
CA GLY A 670 15.19 -47.44 -29.20
C GLY A 670 14.28 -47.57 -30.42
N THR A 671 12.99 -47.80 -30.23
CA THR A 671 12.02 -47.90 -31.33
C THR A 671 11.76 -46.56 -32.01
N VAL A 672 11.51 -46.60 -33.31
CA VAL A 672 11.18 -45.43 -34.15
C VAL A 672 9.72 -45.48 -34.57
N ASP A 673 9.07 -44.32 -34.59
CA ASP A 673 7.81 -44.15 -35.32
C ASP A 673 8.10 -43.82 -36.77
N SER A 674 7.95 -44.80 -37.68
CA SER A 674 8.40 -44.67 -39.06
C SER A 674 7.47 -43.85 -39.96
N ASP A 675 6.27 -43.47 -39.50
CA ASP A 675 5.33 -42.65 -40.28
C ASP A 675 5.45 -41.18 -39.88
N ASN A 676 5.85 -40.35 -40.83
CA ASN A 676 5.95 -38.91 -40.70
C ASN A 676 5.32 -38.19 -41.91
N MET A 677 4.21 -38.74 -42.41
CA MET A 677 3.41 -38.15 -43.50
C MET A 677 4.22 -37.84 -44.78
N GLY A 678 5.23 -38.65 -45.09
CA GLY A 678 6.06 -38.50 -46.28
C GLY A 678 7.27 -37.55 -46.10
N THR A 679 7.52 -37.02 -44.90
CA THR A 679 8.64 -36.10 -44.64
C THR A 679 9.82 -36.86 -44.03
N PRO A 680 10.96 -36.99 -44.75
CA PRO A 680 12.11 -37.74 -44.24
C PRO A 680 12.67 -37.16 -42.93
N PHE A 681 12.98 -38.03 -41.97
CA PHE A 681 13.61 -37.69 -40.70
C PHE A 681 14.62 -38.76 -40.26
N GLY A 682 15.45 -38.46 -39.26
CA GLY A 682 16.49 -39.38 -38.79
C GLY A 682 17.87 -38.75 -38.66
N PHE A 683 18.86 -39.43 -39.20
CA PHE A 683 20.28 -39.09 -39.00
C PHE A 683 20.94 -38.73 -40.32
N ALA A 684 21.75 -37.66 -40.35
CA ALA A 684 22.56 -37.30 -41.51
C ALA A 684 24.00 -36.99 -41.12
N SER A 685 24.97 -37.55 -41.85
CA SER A 685 26.39 -37.35 -41.58
C SER A 685 27.24 -37.68 -42.81
N THR A 686 28.52 -37.30 -42.85
CA THR A 686 29.46 -37.88 -43.83
C THR A 686 30.05 -39.20 -43.33
N SER A 687 30.00 -39.45 -42.02
CA SER A 687 30.46 -40.72 -41.46
C SER A 687 29.83 -41.08 -40.13
N ILE A 688 29.46 -42.36 -39.96
CA ILE A 688 28.96 -42.92 -38.71
C ILE A 688 29.78 -44.15 -38.30
N LYS A 689 30.49 -44.11 -37.16
CA LYS A 689 31.35 -45.24 -36.77
C LYS A 689 30.56 -46.47 -36.34
N THR A 690 29.51 -46.28 -35.55
CA THR A 690 28.60 -47.36 -35.12
C THR A 690 27.18 -46.86 -35.00
N TYR A 691 26.24 -47.64 -35.51
CA TYR A 691 24.81 -47.40 -35.43
C TYR A 691 24.11 -48.66 -34.95
N LYS A 692 23.19 -48.51 -34.00
CA LYS A 692 22.35 -49.59 -33.48
C LYS A 692 20.95 -49.09 -33.19
N HIS A 693 19.95 -49.83 -33.63
CA HIS A 693 18.53 -49.52 -33.49
C HIS A 693 17.76 -50.81 -33.11
N THR A 694 16.85 -50.72 -32.15
CA THR A 694 15.91 -51.79 -31.78
C THR A 694 14.58 -51.64 -32.52
N GLU A 695 14.16 -52.67 -33.26
CA GLU A 695 12.91 -52.70 -34.02
C GLU A 695 12.06 -53.93 -33.67
N GLN A 696 10.80 -53.98 -34.14
CA GLN A 696 9.95 -55.17 -33.99
C GLN A 696 10.55 -56.35 -34.76
N GLY A 697 11.25 -57.24 -34.04
CA GLY A 697 11.86 -58.46 -34.60
C GLY A 697 13.38 -58.56 -34.42
N GLY A 698 14.07 -57.54 -33.89
CA GLY A 698 15.50 -57.65 -33.65
C GLY A 698 16.24 -56.34 -33.40
N THR A 699 17.54 -56.36 -33.72
CA THR A 699 18.43 -55.19 -33.61
C THR A 699 19.13 -54.97 -34.94
N VAL A 700 18.92 -53.81 -35.56
CA VAL A 700 19.71 -53.33 -36.69
C VAL A 700 21.06 -52.85 -36.15
N SER A 701 22.16 -53.30 -36.76
CA SER A 701 23.51 -52.93 -36.34
C SER A 701 24.40 -52.67 -37.54
N LEU A 702 24.70 -51.41 -37.80
CA LEU A 702 25.59 -50.95 -38.87
C LEU A 702 26.90 -50.41 -38.29
N ARG A 703 28.00 -50.49 -39.06
CA ARG A 703 29.32 -50.03 -38.62
C ARG A 703 30.09 -49.44 -39.80
N ARG A 704 30.91 -48.42 -39.50
CA ARG A 704 31.80 -47.75 -40.46
C ARG A 704 31.06 -47.28 -41.71
N LEU A 705 29.91 -46.65 -41.51
CA LEU A 705 29.15 -46.03 -42.60
C LEU A 705 29.94 -44.81 -43.11
N THR A 706 30.42 -44.89 -44.34
CA THR A 706 31.26 -43.88 -45.00
C THR A 706 31.00 -43.77 -46.50
N THR A 707 30.27 -44.73 -47.08
CA THR A 707 29.83 -44.67 -48.48
C THR A 707 28.56 -43.83 -48.55
N PRO A 708 28.48 -42.84 -49.45
CA PRO A 708 27.26 -42.06 -49.62
C PRO A 708 26.06 -42.92 -49.98
N GLY A 709 24.91 -42.61 -49.41
CA GLY A 709 23.67 -43.35 -49.60
C GLY A 709 22.74 -43.28 -48.39
N GLU A 710 21.54 -43.84 -48.55
CA GLU A 710 20.56 -43.99 -47.49
C GLU A 710 20.62 -45.42 -46.92
N TYR A 711 20.42 -45.53 -45.61
CA TYR A 711 20.55 -46.74 -44.83
C TYR A 711 19.44 -46.81 -43.78
N ASP A 712 19.07 -48.02 -43.36
CA ASP A 712 18.00 -48.26 -42.37
C ASP A 712 16.71 -47.50 -42.70
N GLU A 713 16.31 -47.54 -43.97
CA GLU A 713 15.11 -46.91 -44.51
C GLU A 713 13.87 -47.69 -44.10
N ASN A 714 13.00 -47.07 -43.30
CA ASN A 714 11.72 -47.63 -42.91
C ASN A 714 10.68 -46.52 -42.84
N GLY A 715 9.72 -46.52 -43.76
CA GLY A 715 8.78 -45.41 -43.93
C GLY A 715 9.53 -44.12 -44.25
N ASP A 716 9.32 -43.09 -43.43
CA ASP A 716 9.97 -41.79 -43.55
C ASP A 716 11.26 -41.69 -42.72
N TYR A 717 11.59 -42.72 -41.94
CA TYR A 717 12.84 -42.80 -41.18
C TYR A 717 13.99 -43.25 -42.07
N LEU A 718 15.13 -42.55 -42.00
CA LEU A 718 16.36 -42.96 -42.67
C LEU A 718 17.64 -42.51 -41.95
N VAL A 719 18.74 -43.19 -42.28
CA VAL A 719 20.11 -42.80 -41.94
C VAL A 719 20.85 -42.45 -43.23
N ARG A 720 21.13 -41.17 -43.45
CA ARG A 720 21.81 -40.64 -44.63
C ARG A 720 23.31 -40.47 -44.42
N ILE A 721 24.09 -41.03 -45.33
CA ILE A 721 25.51 -40.71 -45.52
C ILE A 721 25.65 -39.79 -46.73
N LEU A 722 26.20 -38.60 -46.51
CA LEU A 722 26.33 -37.55 -47.52
C LEU A 722 27.60 -37.71 -48.35
N ASP A 723 27.53 -37.26 -49.60
CA ASP A 723 28.66 -37.27 -50.52
C ASP A 723 29.66 -36.15 -50.20
N THR A 724 30.95 -36.50 -50.11
CA THR A 724 32.04 -35.57 -49.80
C THR A 724 32.70 -35.01 -51.07
N ALA A 725 31.94 -34.92 -52.16
CA ALA A 725 32.40 -34.63 -53.52
C ALA A 725 33.45 -33.50 -53.62
#